data_AF-A0AAW7I9W7-F1
#
_entry.id   AF-A0AAW7I9W7-F1
#
_cell.length_a   1.000
_cell.length_b   1.000
_cell.length_c   1.000
_cell.angle_alpha   90.00
_cell.angle_beta   90.00
_cell.angle_gamma   90.00
#
_symmetry.space_group_name_H-M   'P 1'
#
loop_
_entity.id
_entity.type
_entity.pdbx_description
1 polymer ?
#
loop_
_entity_poly.entity_id
_entity_poly.type
_entity_poly.pdbx_seq_one_letter_code
_entity_poly.pdbx_strand_id
1 'polypeptide(L)'
;MLKLLFSCLLTTALLLGTHTAVAQQMGAAMIAYDEGETHRLVTANLSAGSVTLLERDNGKRLKEARFGGDLRQLARASDGPLLVTDYSGDRLLLLDDDLDLEKAIPTGHRPYGVIFDPKRQWFWVTLFEAGRLQAYDVSGKLQLNVATAETPRGLALTDDDRLLLTHTMTGQLAIYDLGKLESGAKGATLPKPRLITLAETHSATPSDSQGLPRLLDGIALSPDGSEAWLPHVLWSFSHPFQFQSTVFPAVSIIDLDEEKERVDERKQLFLQINLPSVGNRSQIVSNPFAARFAADGKRIYLTLAGSEDLLVFDLSRSGKQNSNRHRRKKFQGGAKATQLLRHLPGQNPRDLLIDGDHLLVHNAMGQDLTRLNTGGSGPFARVTVDQPHFAKLVETDPRPEALKRGERLFNLGNTASNSRFPMAGDNWMSCNSCHLDGFNFTNRYLMAAHRQQSSDNAINGHANLANMVAGDFIGEYLRMTQQTQGGMGHDTRDGAEAVDPARPQPEVKAMMEDLHAFVTADGNLPYLANWLRLDAPRTDPAKAPTTHPKEWLNSASCQNCHQQAFQDWSESNHRLMGNSHPYYKVVQALARQTEGEAFGQWCQGCHMPQQVMNGQQDLPKGSHMFEQGGASLIAAHQKGEPVVEEGTSCVLCHRITRLEDAGGNSAFTVNLKDRESYVFEDAAGGSLKHWLAERQINARPAMHKASYQKDFYRDAALCKSCHNEFAPGTGANIVNTWDEWENSSFAKADDPAKLRSCIDCHMNPEPGNGGAPVAGQSTENGTVKERLYRHNFTGAQHQLVGLRNPELEQESLALLRSSATLSARIEGAADRRQLVVRVANTGAGHALPTGVADFRELWLELTVTDASGKRVLKSGQPVAGAVPEDARLFRKVFGDADGKPVGLKFWRYAKLLADTRIPADGWRDEAWPLPADARGPFQADIKLNFRTYPKWVNDAVRAAEPSLPEPPIVLLNRLQLTLQPTSPTPDTEPES
;
A
#
# COMPACT_ATOMS: atom_id res chain seq x y z
N MET A 1 -25.26 -72.18 -39.48
CA MET A 1 -25.51 -71.48 -38.20
C MET A 1 -24.19 -71.15 -37.52
N LEU A 2 -23.37 -70.29 -38.13
CA LEU A 2 -22.12 -69.80 -37.54
C LEU A 2 -21.70 -68.52 -38.29
N LYS A 3 -22.55 -67.48 -38.25
CA LYS A 3 -22.27 -66.17 -38.88
C LYS A 3 -23.12 -64.99 -38.36
N LEU A 4 -23.76 -65.11 -37.20
CA LEU A 4 -24.65 -64.07 -36.66
C LEU A 4 -24.33 -63.60 -35.22
N LEU A 5 -23.20 -64.00 -34.63
CA LEU A 5 -22.85 -63.64 -33.24
C LEU A 5 -21.64 -62.69 -33.12
N PHE A 6 -21.08 -62.19 -34.23
CA PHE A 6 -19.89 -61.33 -34.22
C PHE A 6 -20.16 -59.84 -34.53
N SER A 7 -21.42 -59.42 -34.70
CA SER A 7 -21.76 -58.05 -35.12
C SER A 7 -22.37 -57.15 -34.04
N CYS A 8 -22.57 -57.64 -32.80
CA CYS A 8 -23.19 -56.86 -31.71
C CYS A 8 -22.24 -56.54 -30.53
N LEU A 9 -20.93 -56.76 -30.69
CA LEU A 9 -19.93 -56.48 -29.63
C LEU A 9 -18.86 -55.43 -30.04
N LEU A 10 -19.01 -54.78 -31.20
CA LEU A 10 -18.06 -53.76 -31.68
C LEU A 10 -18.63 -52.33 -31.80
N THR A 11 -19.86 -52.08 -31.33
CA THR A 11 -20.53 -50.77 -31.45
C THR A 11 -20.92 -50.12 -30.12
N THR A 12 -20.33 -50.56 -29.00
CA THR A 12 -20.59 -49.98 -27.66
C THR A 12 -19.31 -49.75 -26.84
N ALA A 13 -18.17 -49.54 -27.51
CA ALA A 13 -16.88 -49.23 -26.87
C ALA A 13 -16.18 -47.97 -27.44
N LEU A 14 -16.94 -47.02 -27.98
CA LEU A 14 -16.48 -45.70 -28.40
C LEU A 14 -17.52 -44.66 -27.96
N LEU A 15 -17.61 -44.41 -26.65
CA LEU A 15 -18.28 -43.24 -26.03
C LEU A 15 -17.98 -43.19 -24.52
N LEU A 16 -16.77 -43.61 -24.13
CA LEU A 16 -16.18 -43.16 -22.87
C LEU A 16 -15.13 -42.13 -23.27
N GLY A 17 -15.58 -40.89 -23.45
CA GLY A 17 -14.69 -39.74 -23.44
C GLY A 17 -14.03 -39.71 -22.07
N THR A 18 -12.86 -40.34 -21.96
CA THR A 18 -11.92 -40.03 -20.90
C THR A 18 -11.54 -38.57 -21.13
N HIS A 19 -12.18 -37.66 -20.40
CA HIS A 19 -11.65 -36.33 -20.18
C HIS A 19 -10.29 -36.52 -19.52
N THR A 20 -9.25 -36.66 -20.33
CA THR A 20 -7.88 -36.46 -19.87
C THR A 20 -7.86 -35.01 -19.40
N ALA A 21 -7.69 -34.81 -18.10
CA ALA A 21 -7.40 -33.49 -17.58
C ALA A 21 -6.16 -32.99 -18.33
N VAL A 22 -6.33 -31.92 -19.10
CA VAL A 22 -5.26 -31.20 -19.78
C VAL A 22 -4.84 -30.07 -18.85
N ALA A 23 -3.55 -29.74 -18.83
CA ALA A 23 -3.03 -28.69 -17.98
C ALA A 23 -3.76 -27.39 -18.29
N GLN A 24 -4.30 -26.75 -17.25
CA GLN A 24 -5.09 -25.53 -17.38
C GLN A 24 -4.33 -24.39 -16.75
N GLN A 25 -4.32 -23.27 -17.44
CA GLN A 25 -3.80 -22.01 -16.92
C GLN A 25 -4.92 -21.00 -16.95
N MET A 26 -4.91 -20.06 -16.01
CA MET A 26 -5.87 -18.97 -16.00
C MET A 26 -5.79 -18.20 -17.33
N GLY A 27 -6.88 -18.23 -18.09
CA GLY A 27 -7.13 -17.29 -19.19
C GLY A 27 -7.35 -15.92 -18.57
N ALA A 28 -6.57 -14.90 -18.97
CA ALA A 28 -6.52 -13.63 -18.25
C ALA A 28 -7.73 -12.69 -18.50
N ALA A 29 -8.74 -13.12 -19.26
CA ALA A 29 -10.12 -12.58 -19.32
C ALA A 29 -11.00 -13.28 -20.37
N MET A 30 -10.46 -14.21 -21.18
CA MET A 30 -11.18 -14.85 -22.30
C MET A 30 -11.24 -16.37 -22.17
N ILE A 31 -12.37 -16.97 -22.56
CA ILE A 31 -12.52 -18.42 -22.69
C ILE A 31 -13.21 -18.75 -24.01
N ALA A 32 -12.60 -19.66 -24.78
CA ALA A 32 -13.26 -20.31 -25.90
C ALA A 32 -13.77 -21.70 -25.50
N TYR A 33 -14.91 -22.08 -26.04
CA TYR A 33 -15.51 -23.40 -25.87
C TYR A 33 -16.42 -23.73 -27.07
N ASP A 34 -16.74 -25.01 -27.22
CA ASP A 34 -17.59 -25.51 -28.30
C ASP A 34 -18.89 -26.09 -27.73
N GLU A 35 -20.03 -25.67 -28.27
CA GLU A 35 -21.37 -26.19 -27.99
C GLU A 35 -21.89 -26.90 -29.24
N GLY A 36 -21.62 -28.21 -29.34
CA GLY A 36 -21.88 -28.98 -30.56
C GLY A 36 -21.04 -28.46 -31.74
N GLU A 37 -21.69 -27.96 -32.79
CA GLU A 37 -21.03 -27.33 -33.94
C GLU A 37 -20.86 -25.81 -33.78
N THR A 38 -21.27 -25.23 -32.64
CA THR A 38 -21.16 -23.79 -32.40
C THR A 38 -19.92 -23.44 -31.61
N HIS A 39 -19.07 -22.59 -32.19
CA HIS A 39 -17.82 -22.14 -31.58
C HIS A 39 -18.04 -20.81 -30.85
N ARG A 40 -17.89 -20.82 -29.52
CA ARG A 40 -18.17 -19.67 -28.65
C ARG A 40 -16.89 -19.10 -28.05
N LEU A 41 -16.95 -17.81 -27.76
CA LEU A 41 -15.93 -17.07 -27.03
C LEU A 41 -16.62 -16.13 -26.05
N VAL A 42 -16.19 -16.13 -24.79
CA VAL A 42 -16.69 -15.23 -23.75
C VAL A 42 -15.55 -14.40 -23.19
N THR A 43 -15.80 -13.11 -22.95
CA THR A 43 -14.81 -12.15 -22.43
C THR A 43 -15.34 -11.40 -21.21
N ALA A 44 -14.48 -11.21 -20.21
CA ALA A 44 -14.69 -10.24 -19.14
C ALA A 44 -14.12 -8.89 -19.57
N ASN A 45 -14.93 -7.84 -19.53
CA ASN A 45 -14.61 -6.54 -20.13
C ASN A 45 -14.01 -5.53 -19.13
N LEU A 46 -13.39 -6.05 -18.06
CA LEU A 46 -12.64 -5.27 -17.06
C LEU A 46 -13.50 -4.13 -16.50
N SER A 47 -12.95 -2.93 -16.49
CA SER A 47 -13.58 -1.74 -15.93
C SER A 47 -14.80 -1.23 -16.71
N ALA A 48 -15.12 -1.80 -17.89
CA ALA A 48 -16.41 -1.55 -18.53
C ALA A 48 -17.57 -2.25 -17.80
N GLY A 49 -17.27 -3.20 -16.90
CA GLY A 49 -18.26 -3.80 -15.99
C GLY A 49 -19.23 -4.75 -16.69
N SER A 50 -18.80 -5.43 -17.75
CA SER A 50 -19.64 -6.34 -18.54
C SER A 50 -18.94 -7.63 -18.96
N VAL A 51 -19.74 -8.61 -19.37
CA VAL A 51 -19.31 -9.87 -19.95
C VAL A 51 -19.91 -9.98 -21.35
N THR A 52 -19.12 -10.41 -22.33
CA THR A 52 -19.56 -10.49 -23.73
C THR A 52 -19.44 -11.90 -24.28
N LEU A 53 -20.50 -12.40 -24.91
CA LEU A 53 -20.54 -13.63 -25.67
C LEU A 53 -20.40 -13.34 -27.17
N LEU A 54 -19.51 -14.07 -27.85
CA LEU A 54 -19.12 -13.89 -29.24
C LEU A 54 -19.18 -15.22 -30.01
N GLU A 55 -19.43 -15.13 -31.31
CA GLU A 55 -19.09 -16.20 -32.26
C GLU A 55 -17.57 -16.23 -32.46
N ARG A 56 -16.91 -17.36 -32.13
CA ARG A 56 -15.43 -17.47 -32.15
C ARG A 56 -14.85 -17.31 -33.56
N ASP A 57 -15.54 -17.80 -34.58
CA ASP A 57 -15.01 -17.87 -35.95
C ASP A 57 -14.89 -16.50 -36.64
N ASN A 58 -15.83 -15.60 -36.34
CA ASN A 58 -15.98 -14.32 -37.05
C ASN A 58 -16.00 -13.09 -36.11
N GLY A 59 -15.96 -13.28 -34.79
CA GLY A 59 -15.87 -12.20 -33.82
C GLY A 59 -17.19 -11.44 -33.61
N LYS A 60 -18.31 -11.94 -34.15
CA LYS A 60 -19.61 -11.30 -34.02
C LYS A 60 -20.11 -11.41 -32.59
N ARG A 61 -20.44 -10.26 -32.00
CA ARG A 61 -21.08 -10.17 -30.69
C ARG A 61 -22.50 -10.72 -30.72
N LEU A 62 -22.78 -11.69 -29.85
CA LEU A 62 -24.08 -12.30 -29.65
C LEU A 62 -24.84 -11.61 -28.50
N LYS A 63 -24.17 -11.42 -27.36
CA LYS A 63 -24.75 -10.77 -26.17
C LYS A 63 -23.67 -10.01 -25.40
N GLU A 64 -24.03 -8.87 -24.83
CA GLU A 64 -23.26 -8.19 -23.77
C GLU A 64 -24.17 -8.07 -22.54
N ALA A 65 -23.73 -8.59 -21.40
CA ALA A 65 -24.42 -8.48 -20.12
C ALA A 65 -23.65 -7.54 -19.18
N ARG A 66 -24.31 -6.52 -18.64
CA ARG A 66 -23.70 -5.47 -17.80
C ARG A 66 -24.02 -5.68 -16.33
N PHE A 67 -22.99 -5.68 -15.50
CA PHE A 67 -23.09 -5.89 -14.04
C PHE A 67 -22.47 -4.74 -13.23
N GLY A 68 -21.73 -3.85 -13.89
CA GLY A 68 -20.92 -2.82 -13.24
C GLY A 68 -19.64 -3.39 -12.63
N GLY A 69 -18.95 -2.59 -11.82
CA GLY A 69 -17.70 -2.99 -11.19
C GLY A 69 -16.55 -3.15 -12.18
N ASP A 70 -15.59 -4.00 -11.81
CA ASP A 70 -14.35 -4.22 -12.56
C ASP A 70 -14.16 -5.72 -12.77
N LEU A 71 -14.69 -6.23 -13.88
CA LEU A 71 -14.82 -7.67 -14.14
C LEU A 71 -13.53 -8.22 -14.75
N ARG A 72 -12.66 -8.83 -13.93
CA ARG A 72 -11.27 -9.13 -14.33
C ARG A 72 -11.10 -10.47 -15.01
N GLN A 73 -11.54 -11.55 -14.38
CA GLN A 73 -11.27 -12.93 -14.82
C GLN A 73 -12.56 -13.74 -14.87
N LEU A 74 -12.56 -14.78 -15.69
CA LEU A 74 -13.69 -15.71 -15.79
C LEU A 74 -13.20 -17.16 -15.95
N ALA A 75 -13.99 -18.10 -15.43
CA ALA A 75 -13.79 -19.53 -15.58
C ALA A 75 -15.13 -20.21 -15.84
N ARG A 76 -15.16 -21.19 -16.75
CA ARG A 76 -16.38 -21.96 -17.07
C ARG A 76 -16.26 -23.39 -16.53
N ALA A 77 -17.33 -23.90 -15.93
CA ALA A 77 -17.44 -25.33 -15.67
C ALA A 77 -17.56 -26.11 -17.00
N SER A 78 -17.20 -27.40 -17.01
CA SER A 78 -17.16 -28.19 -18.26
C SER A 78 -18.48 -28.18 -19.04
N ASP A 79 -19.61 -28.34 -18.36
CA ASP A 79 -20.97 -28.25 -18.91
C ASP A 79 -21.89 -27.50 -17.93
N GLY A 80 -21.50 -26.29 -17.53
CA GLY A 80 -22.20 -25.57 -16.47
C GLY A 80 -21.82 -24.09 -16.39
N PRO A 81 -22.07 -23.44 -15.23
CA PRO A 81 -22.05 -21.99 -15.15
C PRO A 81 -20.65 -21.40 -15.32
N LEU A 82 -20.64 -20.11 -15.64
CA LEU A 82 -19.47 -19.25 -15.68
C LEU A 82 -19.33 -18.52 -14.34
N LEU A 83 -18.14 -18.52 -13.75
CA LEU A 83 -17.82 -17.71 -12.58
C LEU A 83 -16.91 -16.55 -13.00
N VAL A 84 -17.32 -15.33 -12.66
CA VAL A 84 -16.61 -14.09 -13.00
C VAL A 84 -16.19 -13.36 -11.73
N THR A 85 -14.97 -12.81 -11.72
CA THR A 85 -14.46 -12.01 -10.59
C THR A 85 -14.76 -10.53 -10.78
N ASP A 86 -15.46 -9.92 -9.81
CA ASP A 86 -15.67 -8.47 -9.73
C ASP A 86 -14.69 -7.87 -8.72
N TYR A 87 -13.58 -7.39 -9.23
CA TYR A 87 -12.39 -6.99 -8.47
C TYR A 87 -12.64 -5.79 -7.56
N SER A 88 -13.39 -4.78 -8.02
CA SER A 88 -13.76 -3.63 -7.18
C SER A 88 -15.02 -3.88 -6.35
N GLY A 89 -15.90 -4.79 -6.79
CA GLY A 89 -17.16 -5.11 -6.12
C GLY A 89 -17.06 -6.13 -4.99
N ASP A 90 -15.86 -6.64 -4.70
CA ASP A 90 -15.57 -7.61 -3.63
C ASP A 90 -16.46 -8.86 -3.67
N ARG A 91 -16.83 -9.30 -4.88
CA ARG A 91 -17.80 -10.37 -5.13
C ARG A 91 -17.46 -11.20 -6.37
N LEU A 92 -18.12 -12.35 -6.48
CA LEU A 92 -18.14 -13.19 -7.67
C LEU A 92 -19.53 -13.17 -8.30
N LEU A 93 -19.58 -13.30 -9.62
CA LEU A 93 -20.82 -13.42 -10.38
C LEU A 93 -20.87 -14.81 -10.99
N LEU A 94 -21.85 -15.61 -10.57
CA LEU A 94 -22.16 -16.91 -11.18
C LEU A 94 -23.23 -16.66 -12.25
N LEU A 95 -22.88 -16.94 -13.50
CA LEU A 95 -23.71 -16.72 -14.69
C LEU A 95 -24.00 -18.06 -15.36
N ASP A 96 -25.16 -18.19 -15.99
CA ASP A 96 -25.44 -19.31 -16.89
C ASP A 96 -24.80 -19.12 -18.28
N ASP A 97 -25.03 -20.07 -19.20
CA ASP A 97 -24.51 -20.03 -20.57
C ASP A 97 -25.10 -18.86 -21.40
N ASP A 98 -26.28 -18.35 -21.01
CA ASP A 98 -26.88 -17.17 -21.61
C ASP A 98 -26.36 -15.87 -20.99
N LEU A 99 -25.42 -15.91 -20.05
CA LEU A 99 -24.91 -14.76 -19.28
C LEU A 99 -25.96 -14.11 -18.34
N ASP A 100 -27.01 -14.83 -17.96
CA ASP A 100 -27.94 -14.35 -16.94
C ASP A 100 -27.37 -14.64 -15.54
N LEU A 101 -27.53 -13.68 -14.62
CA LEU A 101 -26.97 -13.76 -13.27
C LEU A 101 -27.77 -14.73 -12.41
N GLU A 102 -27.19 -15.89 -12.11
CA GLU A 102 -27.77 -16.84 -11.15
C GLU A 102 -27.52 -16.39 -9.70
N LYS A 103 -26.30 -15.92 -9.41
CA LYS A 103 -25.91 -15.57 -8.04
C LYS A 103 -24.75 -14.56 -7.99
N ALA A 104 -24.92 -13.51 -7.18
CA ALA A 104 -23.82 -12.68 -6.72
C ALA A 104 -23.33 -13.19 -5.36
N ILE A 105 -22.04 -13.52 -5.26
CA ILE A 105 -21.45 -14.16 -4.08
C ILE A 105 -20.48 -13.18 -3.43
N PRO A 106 -20.81 -12.59 -2.27
CA PRO A 106 -19.86 -11.79 -1.51
C PRO A 106 -18.65 -12.62 -1.12
N THR A 107 -17.46 -12.02 -1.19
CA THR A 107 -16.21 -12.70 -0.83
C THR A 107 -15.48 -11.93 0.26
N GLY A 108 -14.20 -11.63 0.05
CA GLY A 108 -13.46 -10.59 0.74
C GLY A 108 -12.92 -9.61 -0.31
N HIS A 109 -11.86 -8.89 0.03
CA HIS A 109 -11.39 -7.80 -0.80
C HIS A 109 -10.62 -8.25 -2.04
N ARG A 110 -11.00 -7.68 -3.19
CA ARG A 110 -10.36 -7.80 -4.50
C ARG A 110 -10.21 -9.24 -5.03
N PRO A 111 -11.31 -9.97 -5.29
CA PRO A 111 -11.23 -11.23 -6.03
C PRO A 111 -10.61 -10.97 -7.41
N TYR A 112 -9.61 -11.77 -7.79
CA TYR A 112 -8.85 -11.58 -9.04
C TYR A 112 -8.87 -12.83 -9.91
N GLY A 113 -8.01 -13.80 -9.63
CA GLY A 113 -7.84 -15.01 -10.43
C GLY A 113 -8.95 -16.02 -10.18
N VAL A 114 -9.42 -16.67 -11.24
CA VAL A 114 -10.33 -17.81 -11.16
C VAL A 114 -9.92 -18.89 -12.17
N ILE A 115 -9.94 -20.15 -11.74
CA ILE A 115 -9.75 -21.32 -12.61
C ILE A 115 -10.69 -22.44 -12.17
N PHE A 116 -11.21 -23.22 -13.12
CA PHE A 116 -12.06 -24.37 -12.83
C PHE A 116 -11.22 -25.64 -12.71
N ASP A 117 -11.41 -26.43 -11.67
CA ASP A 117 -10.83 -27.75 -11.46
C ASP A 117 -11.86 -28.82 -11.84
N PRO A 118 -11.70 -29.48 -13.00
CA PRO A 118 -12.65 -30.48 -13.46
C PRO A 118 -12.63 -31.77 -12.63
N LYS A 119 -11.53 -32.10 -11.93
CA LYS A 119 -11.46 -33.30 -11.08
C LYS A 119 -12.33 -33.14 -9.84
N ARG A 120 -12.37 -31.93 -9.27
CA ARG A 120 -13.13 -31.61 -8.05
C ARG A 120 -14.47 -30.94 -8.30
N GLN A 121 -14.70 -30.45 -9.52
CA GLN A 121 -15.84 -29.61 -9.90
C GLN A 121 -15.90 -28.32 -9.08
N TRP A 122 -14.73 -27.69 -8.86
CA TRP A 122 -14.58 -26.48 -8.06
C TRP A 122 -13.97 -25.33 -8.87
N PHE A 123 -14.36 -24.10 -8.56
CA PHE A 123 -13.65 -22.90 -8.94
C PHE A 123 -12.68 -22.49 -7.84
N TRP A 124 -11.39 -22.44 -8.16
CA TRP A 124 -10.38 -21.83 -7.30
C TRP A 124 -10.32 -20.33 -7.56
N VAL A 125 -10.35 -19.53 -6.50
CA VAL A 125 -10.43 -18.06 -6.56
C VAL A 125 -9.39 -17.42 -5.64
N THR A 126 -8.56 -16.53 -6.17
CA THR A 126 -7.64 -15.72 -5.35
C THR A 126 -8.31 -14.42 -4.91
N LEU A 127 -8.18 -14.06 -3.64
CA LEU A 127 -8.52 -12.74 -3.11
C LEU A 127 -7.24 -11.94 -2.90
N PHE A 128 -6.98 -11.00 -3.79
CA PHE A 128 -5.71 -10.32 -3.95
C PHE A 128 -5.29 -9.51 -2.73
N GLU A 129 -6.18 -8.65 -2.25
CA GLU A 129 -5.92 -7.78 -1.10
C GLU A 129 -6.11 -8.52 0.22
N ALA A 130 -7.11 -9.41 0.29
CA ALA A 130 -7.38 -10.18 1.50
C ALA A 130 -6.31 -11.26 1.81
N GLY A 131 -5.44 -11.60 0.85
CA GLY A 131 -4.40 -12.62 1.04
C GLY A 131 -4.98 -14.02 1.23
N ARG A 132 -5.97 -14.40 0.42
CA ARG A 132 -6.69 -15.67 0.56
C ARG A 132 -6.84 -16.43 -0.75
N LEU A 133 -6.94 -17.75 -0.62
CA LEU A 133 -7.38 -18.67 -1.68
C LEU A 133 -8.69 -19.31 -1.24
N GLN A 134 -9.70 -19.24 -2.10
CA GLN A 134 -11.01 -19.81 -1.87
C GLN A 134 -11.33 -20.86 -2.94
N ALA A 135 -12.19 -21.81 -2.60
CA ALA A 135 -12.75 -22.76 -3.56
C ALA A 135 -14.27 -22.78 -3.46
N TYR A 136 -14.95 -22.77 -4.59
CA TYR A 136 -16.41 -22.81 -4.69
C TYR A 136 -16.84 -23.99 -5.55
N ASP A 137 -17.90 -24.70 -5.19
CA ASP A 137 -18.49 -25.66 -6.13
C ASP A 137 -19.25 -24.95 -7.27
N VAL A 138 -19.74 -25.74 -8.24
CA VAL A 138 -20.50 -25.23 -9.39
C VAL A 138 -21.80 -24.48 -9.03
N SER A 139 -22.32 -24.62 -7.81
CA SER A 139 -23.48 -23.85 -7.32
C SER A 139 -23.10 -22.52 -6.66
N GLY A 140 -21.80 -22.20 -6.63
CA GLY A 140 -21.27 -21.05 -5.94
C GLY A 140 -21.34 -21.18 -4.42
N LYS A 141 -21.22 -22.39 -3.87
CA LYS A 141 -21.08 -22.62 -2.43
C LYS A 141 -19.61 -22.77 -2.07
N LEU A 142 -19.19 -22.02 -1.07
CA LEU A 142 -17.81 -22.02 -0.56
C LEU A 142 -17.47 -23.39 0.07
N GLN A 143 -16.41 -24.02 -0.44
CA GLN A 143 -15.89 -25.33 0.00
C GLN A 143 -14.61 -25.18 0.83
N LEU A 144 -13.81 -24.15 0.53
CA LEU A 144 -12.51 -23.92 1.17
C LEU A 144 -12.21 -22.42 1.22
N ASN A 145 -11.60 -21.98 2.32
CA ASN A 145 -11.19 -20.59 2.51
C ASN A 145 -9.92 -20.52 3.36
N VAL A 146 -8.75 -20.46 2.72
CA VAL A 146 -7.45 -20.50 3.40
C VAL A 146 -6.70 -19.18 3.25
N ALA A 147 -5.95 -18.81 4.29
CA ALA A 147 -4.99 -17.72 4.18
C ALA A 147 -3.79 -18.17 3.33
N THR A 148 -3.21 -17.25 2.58
CA THR A 148 -1.98 -17.47 1.81
C THR A 148 -0.92 -16.44 2.21
N ALA A 149 0.26 -16.50 1.60
CA ALA A 149 1.10 -15.30 1.58
C ALA A 149 0.36 -14.15 0.88
N GLU A 150 0.77 -12.92 1.15
CA GLU A 150 0.08 -11.72 0.63
C GLU A 150 0.04 -11.66 -0.90
N THR A 151 -0.90 -10.91 -1.45
CA THR A 151 -1.01 -10.63 -2.89
C THR A 151 -1.15 -11.87 -3.82
N PRO A 152 -1.94 -12.90 -3.46
CA PRO A 152 -2.20 -14.05 -4.34
C PRO A 152 -2.94 -13.59 -5.60
N ARG A 153 -2.51 -14.02 -6.79
CA ARG A 153 -3.07 -13.47 -8.04
C ARG A 153 -3.25 -14.47 -9.19
N GLY A 154 -2.17 -15.00 -9.76
CA GLY A 154 -2.22 -15.90 -10.92
C GLY A 154 -2.40 -17.36 -10.51
N LEU A 155 -3.18 -18.13 -11.28
CA LEU A 155 -3.45 -19.54 -11.03
C LEU A 155 -3.11 -20.43 -12.24
N ALA A 156 -2.63 -21.65 -11.97
CA ALA A 156 -2.55 -22.73 -12.95
C ALA A 156 -2.73 -24.10 -12.29
N LEU A 157 -3.34 -25.04 -13.03
CA LEU A 157 -3.54 -26.43 -12.67
C LEU A 157 -2.72 -27.32 -13.60
N THR A 158 -1.89 -28.17 -13.00
CA THR A 158 -1.06 -29.14 -13.71
C THR A 158 -1.78 -30.49 -13.84
N ASP A 159 -1.36 -31.29 -14.83
CA ASP A 159 -1.96 -32.62 -15.08
C ASP A 159 -1.79 -33.58 -13.90
N ASP A 160 -0.65 -33.46 -13.21
CA ASP A 160 -0.30 -34.22 -12.01
C ASP A 160 -0.96 -33.69 -10.72
N ASP A 161 -2.02 -32.89 -10.87
CA ASP A 161 -2.91 -32.46 -9.78
C ASP A 161 -2.29 -31.46 -8.80
N ARG A 162 -1.39 -30.59 -9.28
CA ARG A 162 -0.86 -29.46 -8.50
C ARG A 162 -1.52 -28.14 -8.90
N LEU A 163 -1.86 -27.33 -7.91
CA LEU A 163 -2.29 -25.94 -8.06
C LEU A 163 -1.11 -25.00 -7.82
N LEU A 164 -0.79 -24.21 -8.82
CA LEU A 164 0.22 -23.16 -8.78
C LEU A 164 -0.45 -21.82 -8.52
N LEU A 165 0.13 -21.03 -7.62
CA LEU A 165 -0.35 -19.71 -7.22
C LEU A 165 0.79 -18.70 -7.16
N THR A 166 0.74 -17.63 -7.97
CA THR A 166 1.70 -16.52 -7.86
C THR A 166 1.29 -15.52 -6.79
N HIS A 167 2.30 -14.94 -6.13
CA HIS A 167 2.18 -13.82 -5.22
C HIS A 167 2.82 -12.58 -5.85
N THR A 168 1.98 -11.70 -6.38
CA THR A 168 2.42 -10.71 -7.39
C THR A 168 3.42 -9.69 -6.82
N MET A 169 3.27 -9.26 -5.56
CA MET A 169 4.12 -8.24 -4.95
C MET A 169 5.23 -8.81 -4.08
N THR A 170 5.23 -10.11 -3.77
CA THR A 170 6.30 -10.73 -2.96
C THR A 170 7.32 -11.48 -3.80
N GLY A 171 7.03 -11.75 -5.08
CA GLY A 171 7.97 -12.45 -5.96
C GLY A 171 7.96 -13.97 -5.73
N GLN A 172 6.84 -14.55 -5.31
CA GLN A 172 6.76 -15.95 -4.90
C GLN A 172 5.78 -16.77 -5.75
N LEU A 173 6.05 -18.06 -5.86
CA LEU A 173 5.18 -19.08 -6.44
C LEU A 173 4.91 -20.16 -5.37
N ALA A 174 3.65 -20.37 -5.02
CA ALA A 174 3.22 -21.48 -4.18
C ALA A 174 2.74 -22.64 -5.06
N ILE A 175 3.15 -23.86 -4.71
CA ILE A 175 2.72 -25.11 -5.35
C ILE A 175 2.01 -25.96 -4.30
N TYR A 176 0.73 -26.22 -4.52
CA TYR A 176 -0.11 -27.07 -3.68
C TYR A 176 -0.34 -28.41 -4.37
N ASP A 177 -0.01 -29.50 -3.68
CA ASP A 177 -0.34 -30.86 -4.12
C ASP A 177 -1.80 -31.18 -3.78
N LEU A 178 -2.70 -31.08 -4.74
CA LEU A 178 -4.12 -31.28 -4.49
C LEU A 178 -4.47 -32.76 -4.28
N GLY A 179 -3.59 -33.70 -4.65
CA GLY A 179 -3.76 -35.12 -4.36
C GLY A 179 -3.74 -35.42 -2.85
N LYS A 180 -3.17 -34.51 -2.06
CA LYS A 180 -3.16 -34.55 -0.58
C LYS A 180 -4.26 -33.71 0.06
N LEU A 181 -5.26 -33.28 -0.71
CA LEU A 181 -6.40 -32.55 -0.16
C LEU A 181 -7.22 -33.47 0.75
N GLU A 182 -7.35 -33.08 2.02
CA GLU A 182 -8.15 -33.83 2.99
C GLU A 182 -9.59 -33.30 3.02
N SER A 183 -10.57 -34.20 2.90
CA SER A 183 -12.00 -33.86 3.07
C SER A 183 -12.48 -34.38 4.43
N GLY A 184 -12.83 -33.48 5.34
CA GLY A 184 -13.36 -33.80 6.67
C GLY A 184 -14.74 -33.20 6.95
N ALA A 185 -15.33 -33.56 8.08
CA ALA A 185 -16.65 -33.05 8.51
C ALA A 185 -16.70 -31.51 8.69
N LYS A 186 -15.54 -30.85 8.79
CA LYS A 186 -15.39 -29.38 8.92
C LYS A 186 -15.05 -28.67 7.60
N GLY A 187 -15.04 -29.37 6.47
CA GLY A 187 -14.64 -28.85 5.16
C GLY A 187 -13.30 -29.42 4.67
N ALA A 188 -12.88 -28.96 3.49
CA ALA A 188 -11.63 -29.38 2.89
C ALA A 188 -10.42 -28.61 3.47
N THR A 189 -9.30 -29.30 3.67
CA THR A 189 -8.05 -28.71 4.16
C THR A 189 -6.97 -28.78 3.08
N LEU A 190 -6.37 -27.64 2.75
CA LEU A 190 -5.30 -27.54 1.78
C LEU A 190 -3.96 -27.89 2.44
N PRO A 191 -3.09 -28.71 1.81
CA PRO A 191 -1.77 -28.99 2.36
C PRO A 191 -0.90 -27.72 2.36
N LYS A 192 0.15 -27.75 3.18
CA LYS A 192 1.16 -26.67 3.16
C LYS A 192 1.83 -26.64 1.77
N PRO A 193 1.93 -25.47 1.12
CA PRO A 193 2.53 -25.39 -0.21
C PRO A 193 4.05 -25.52 -0.15
N ARG A 194 4.64 -25.97 -1.25
CA ARG A 194 6.03 -25.64 -1.58
C ARG A 194 6.08 -24.19 -2.04
N LEU A 195 6.86 -23.37 -1.36
CA LEU A 195 7.03 -21.95 -1.73
C LEU A 195 8.38 -21.76 -2.42
N ILE A 196 8.34 -21.23 -3.64
CA ILE A 196 9.51 -20.82 -4.42
C ILE A 196 9.55 -19.29 -4.40
N THR A 197 10.63 -18.71 -3.88
CA THR A 197 10.88 -17.28 -3.96
C THR A 197 11.82 -17.02 -5.13
N LEU A 198 11.39 -16.20 -6.09
CA LEU A 198 12.20 -15.87 -7.26
C LEU A 198 13.43 -15.06 -6.85
N ALA A 199 14.57 -15.35 -7.47
CA ALA A 199 15.84 -14.77 -7.10
C ALA A 199 15.87 -13.25 -7.38
N GLU A 200 16.27 -12.46 -6.39
CA GLU A 200 16.70 -11.10 -6.64
C GLU A 200 18.04 -11.11 -7.38
N THR A 201 18.18 -10.23 -8.37
CA THR A 201 19.43 -10.11 -9.15
C THR A 201 20.03 -8.73 -8.96
N HIS A 202 21.36 -8.63 -9.02
CA HIS A 202 22.08 -7.37 -8.81
C HIS A 202 23.18 -7.19 -9.87
N SER A 203 23.37 -5.96 -10.33
CA SER A 203 24.47 -5.55 -11.19
C SER A 203 25.10 -4.24 -10.70
N ALA A 204 26.41 -4.11 -10.89
CA ALA A 204 27.12 -2.86 -10.66
C ALA A 204 26.77 -1.77 -11.69
N THR A 205 26.23 -2.15 -12.86
CA THR A 205 25.76 -1.21 -13.88
C THR A 205 24.26 -0.97 -13.68
N PRO A 206 23.81 0.26 -13.36
CA PRO A 206 22.40 0.53 -13.10
C PRO A 206 21.47 0.19 -14.27
N SER A 207 21.94 0.27 -15.51
CA SER A 207 21.15 -0.04 -16.72
C SER A 207 21.02 -1.53 -17.04
N ASP A 208 21.74 -2.40 -16.34
CA ASP A 208 21.60 -3.85 -16.52
C ASP A 208 20.31 -4.33 -15.84
N SER A 209 19.64 -5.32 -16.42
CA SER A 209 18.44 -5.91 -15.82
C SER A 209 18.75 -6.54 -14.45
N GLN A 210 18.16 -5.98 -13.41
CA GLN A 210 18.37 -6.37 -12.02
C GLN A 210 17.18 -5.96 -11.15
N GLY A 211 17.15 -6.43 -9.90
CA GLY A 211 16.16 -6.05 -8.90
C GLY A 211 15.24 -7.19 -8.44
N LEU A 212 14.21 -6.81 -7.69
CA LEU A 212 13.23 -7.68 -7.06
C LEU A 212 12.12 -8.09 -8.06
N PRO A 213 11.81 -9.38 -8.22
CA PRO A 213 10.67 -9.83 -9.01
C PRO A 213 9.32 -9.33 -8.44
N ARG A 214 8.52 -8.68 -9.29
CA ARG A 214 7.22 -8.06 -8.98
C ARG A 214 6.28 -8.13 -10.18
N LEU A 215 4.97 -8.02 -9.96
CA LEU A 215 3.92 -8.09 -10.99
C LEU A 215 3.86 -9.48 -11.67
N LEU A 216 3.91 -10.55 -10.87
CA LEU A 216 3.73 -11.94 -11.30
C LEU A 216 2.23 -12.26 -11.50
N ASP A 217 1.63 -11.72 -12.56
CA ASP A 217 0.17 -11.80 -12.76
C ASP A 217 -0.30 -13.10 -13.45
N GLY A 218 0.58 -13.79 -14.17
CA GLY A 218 0.24 -14.98 -14.95
C GLY A 218 1.26 -16.11 -14.83
N ILE A 219 0.80 -17.32 -15.14
CA ILE A 219 1.61 -18.55 -15.21
C ILE A 219 1.36 -19.17 -16.58
N ALA A 220 2.42 -19.44 -17.33
CA ALA A 220 2.33 -20.19 -18.58
C ALA A 220 2.95 -21.58 -18.42
N LEU A 221 2.15 -22.63 -18.58
CA LEU A 221 2.64 -24.02 -18.47
C LEU A 221 3.10 -24.55 -19.82
N SER A 222 4.24 -25.23 -19.84
CA SER A 222 4.67 -25.98 -21.02
C SER A 222 3.69 -27.12 -21.30
N PRO A 223 3.46 -27.51 -22.57
CA PRO A 223 2.52 -28.59 -22.90
C PRO A 223 2.89 -29.96 -22.31
N ASP A 224 4.16 -30.17 -21.96
CA ASP A 224 4.63 -31.39 -21.30
C ASP A 224 4.57 -31.32 -19.76
N GLY A 225 4.13 -30.19 -19.19
CA GLY A 225 3.99 -29.98 -17.75
C GLY A 225 5.31 -29.85 -16.98
N SER A 226 6.47 -29.79 -17.66
CA SER A 226 7.79 -29.75 -17.02
C SER A 226 8.26 -28.35 -16.62
N GLU A 227 7.68 -27.30 -17.20
CA GLU A 227 8.11 -25.91 -16.98
C GLU A 227 6.94 -24.95 -16.78
N ALA A 228 7.16 -23.93 -15.94
CA ALA A 228 6.30 -22.76 -15.85
C ALA A 228 7.07 -21.47 -16.17
N TRP A 229 6.53 -20.65 -17.06
CA TRP A 229 7.08 -19.34 -17.43
C TRP A 229 6.24 -18.24 -16.79
N LEU A 230 6.89 -17.36 -16.02
CA LEU A 230 6.26 -16.31 -15.23
C LEU A 230 6.69 -14.93 -15.76
N PRO A 231 5.85 -14.22 -16.53
CA PRO A 231 6.11 -12.84 -16.92
C PRO A 231 6.05 -11.91 -15.71
N HIS A 232 6.99 -10.98 -15.60
CA HIS A 232 7.05 -10.04 -14.48
C HIS A 232 7.96 -8.83 -14.79
N VAL A 233 8.13 -7.96 -13.81
CA VAL A 233 9.18 -6.93 -13.82
C VAL A 233 10.18 -7.15 -12.68
N LEU A 234 11.34 -6.54 -12.80
CA LEU A 234 12.34 -6.43 -11.74
C LEU A 234 12.39 -4.97 -11.29
N TRP A 235 12.17 -4.74 -9.99
CA TRP A 235 12.30 -3.41 -9.36
C TRP A 235 13.70 -3.22 -8.77
N SER A 236 14.45 -2.27 -9.32
CA SER A 236 15.79 -1.90 -8.87
C SER A 236 15.76 -0.56 -8.14
N PHE A 237 15.47 -0.58 -6.83
CA PHE A 237 15.41 0.62 -5.99
C PHE A 237 16.60 0.75 -5.03
N SER A 238 17.74 0.16 -5.41
CA SER A 238 19.03 0.34 -4.73
C SER A 238 19.72 1.65 -5.12
N HIS A 239 19.17 2.38 -6.08
CA HIS A 239 19.64 3.66 -6.58
C HIS A 239 18.45 4.60 -6.84
N PRO A 240 18.68 5.90 -7.11
CA PRO A 240 17.59 6.85 -7.36
C PRO A 240 16.67 6.41 -8.51
N PHE A 241 15.40 6.75 -8.37
CA PHE A 241 14.33 6.46 -9.31
C PHE A 241 14.50 7.31 -10.58
N GLN A 242 15.03 6.72 -11.65
CA GLN A 242 15.40 7.42 -12.88
C GLN A 242 15.09 6.59 -14.13
N PHE A 243 14.97 7.29 -15.26
CA PHE A 243 14.88 6.68 -16.58
C PHE A 243 16.06 5.72 -16.84
N GLN A 244 15.76 4.57 -17.42
CA GLN A 244 16.75 3.54 -17.80
C GLN A 244 17.47 2.75 -16.69
N SER A 245 17.04 2.87 -15.42
CA SER A 245 17.67 2.10 -14.33
C SER A 245 16.69 1.41 -13.38
N THR A 246 15.41 1.80 -13.40
CA THR A 246 14.51 1.55 -12.27
C THR A 246 13.69 0.26 -12.38
N VAL A 247 13.19 -0.05 -13.57
CA VAL A 247 12.32 -1.22 -13.83
C VAL A 247 12.81 -1.95 -15.05
N PHE A 248 12.84 -3.28 -14.97
CA PHE A 248 13.26 -4.15 -16.07
C PHE A 248 12.24 -5.26 -16.34
N PRO A 249 11.77 -5.44 -17.57
CA PRO A 249 10.88 -6.53 -17.94
C PRO A 249 11.63 -7.87 -17.98
N ALA A 250 11.04 -8.92 -17.42
CA ALA A 250 11.65 -10.25 -17.35
C ALA A 250 10.62 -11.38 -17.43
N VAL A 251 11.10 -12.59 -17.72
CA VAL A 251 10.33 -13.83 -17.58
C VAL A 251 11.17 -14.85 -16.82
N SER A 252 10.68 -15.29 -15.66
CA SER A 252 11.31 -16.34 -14.87
C SER A 252 10.84 -17.72 -15.33
N ILE A 253 11.75 -18.69 -15.33
CA ILE A 253 11.47 -20.07 -15.75
C ILE A 253 11.60 -20.97 -14.52
N ILE A 254 10.51 -21.68 -14.21
CA ILE A 254 10.45 -22.63 -13.12
C ILE A 254 10.54 -24.03 -13.72
N ASP A 255 11.47 -24.80 -13.19
CA ASP A 255 11.51 -26.24 -13.38
C ASP A 255 10.48 -26.86 -12.44
N LEU A 256 9.44 -27.51 -12.99
CA LEU A 256 8.37 -28.11 -12.19
C LEU A 256 8.72 -29.53 -11.72
N ASP A 257 9.74 -30.17 -12.28
CA ASP A 257 10.24 -31.46 -11.80
C ASP A 257 11.13 -31.23 -10.55
N GLU A 258 11.97 -30.20 -10.59
CA GLU A 258 12.85 -29.82 -9.48
C GLU A 258 12.24 -28.80 -8.50
N GLU A 259 11.07 -28.23 -8.84
CA GLU A 259 10.37 -27.18 -8.09
C GLU A 259 11.30 -26.02 -7.68
N LYS A 260 12.03 -25.49 -8.67
CA LYS A 260 13.00 -24.40 -8.49
C LYS A 260 13.05 -23.46 -9.69
N GLU A 261 13.46 -22.22 -9.45
CA GLU A 261 13.76 -21.29 -10.53
C GLU A 261 15.08 -21.65 -11.24
N ARG A 262 15.08 -21.67 -12.57
CA ARG A 262 16.28 -21.71 -13.41
C ARG A 262 16.83 -20.30 -13.63
N VAL A 263 17.44 -19.73 -12.59
CA VAL A 263 17.90 -18.32 -12.56
C VAL A 263 18.79 -17.96 -13.75
N ASP A 264 19.73 -18.84 -14.14
CA ASP A 264 20.63 -18.62 -15.27
C ASP A 264 19.93 -18.58 -16.65
N GLU A 265 18.69 -19.08 -16.70
CA GLU A 265 17.85 -19.11 -17.91
C GLU A 265 16.76 -18.04 -17.90
N ARG A 266 16.64 -17.23 -16.84
CA ARG A 266 15.69 -16.12 -16.77
C ARG A 266 15.83 -15.22 -18.00
N LYS A 267 14.69 -14.91 -18.62
CA LYS A 267 14.65 -14.06 -19.81
C LYS A 267 14.70 -12.59 -19.39
N GLN A 268 15.84 -11.93 -19.56
CA GLN A 268 16.01 -10.49 -19.35
C GLN A 268 15.72 -9.77 -20.68
N LEU A 269 14.55 -9.15 -20.80
CA LEU A 269 14.03 -8.80 -22.13
C LEU A 269 14.81 -7.66 -22.81
N PHE A 270 15.48 -6.76 -22.07
CA PHE A 270 16.35 -5.75 -22.68
C PHE A 270 17.63 -6.33 -23.31
N LEU A 271 18.18 -7.42 -22.76
CA LEU A 271 19.39 -8.04 -23.29
C LEU A 271 19.09 -9.13 -24.33
N GLN A 272 17.92 -9.76 -24.24
CA GLN A 272 17.59 -10.95 -25.02
C GLN A 272 16.72 -10.67 -26.26
N ILE A 273 16.16 -9.47 -26.41
CA ILE A 273 15.63 -9.00 -27.70
C ILE A 273 16.81 -8.50 -28.54
N ASN A 274 17.74 -9.40 -28.86
CA ASN A 274 18.75 -9.15 -29.89
C ASN A 274 18.18 -9.54 -31.26
N LEU A 275 17.06 -8.89 -31.61
CA LEU A 275 16.49 -8.94 -32.94
C LEU A 275 17.13 -7.82 -33.76
N PRO A 276 17.72 -8.10 -34.93
CA PRO A 276 18.31 -7.05 -35.76
C PRO A 276 17.23 -6.04 -36.15
N SER A 277 17.31 -4.84 -35.57
CA SER A 277 16.48 -3.69 -35.89
C SER A 277 17.19 -2.78 -36.90
N VAL A 278 16.44 -1.90 -37.56
CA VAL A 278 17.04 -0.83 -38.38
C VAL A 278 17.87 0.06 -37.46
N GLY A 279 19.20 0.12 -37.67
CA GLY A 279 20.09 1.02 -36.92
C GLY A 279 20.87 0.41 -35.74
N ASN A 280 20.83 -0.91 -35.53
CA ASN A 280 21.67 -1.61 -34.53
C ASN A 280 21.40 -1.21 -33.05
N ARG A 281 20.18 -0.74 -32.73
CA ARG A 281 19.72 -0.38 -31.37
C ARG A 281 18.89 -1.51 -30.75
N SER A 282 19.11 -1.79 -29.45
CA SER A 282 18.30 -2.75 -28.70
C SER A 282 16.83 -2.33 -28.68
N GLN A 283 15.92 -3.27 -28.89
CA GLN A 283 14.48 -3.02 -28.81
C GLN A 283 14.03 -3.14 -27.36
N ILE A 284 13.65 -2.01 -26.76
CA ILE A 284 13.15 -1.92 -25.39
C ILE A 284 11.63 -2.17 -25.39
N VAL A 285 11.14 -2.92 -24.41
CA VAL A 285 9.73 -3.32 -24.22
C VAL A 285 9.32 -3.10 -22.77
N SER A 286 8.02 -3.10 -22.44
CA SER A 286 7.60 -2.87 -21.05
C SER A 286 6.32 -3.60 -20.67
N ASN A 287 6.22 -3.87 -19.36
CA ASN A 287 5.11 -4.54 -18.67
C ASN A 287 4.67 -5.87 -19.35
N PRO A 288 5.51 -6.93 -19.33
CA PRO A 288 5.08 -8.28 -19.69
C PRO A 288 3.85 -8.68 -18.86
N PHE A 289 2.86 -9.31 -19.50
CA PHE A 289 1.61 -9.67 -18.81
C PHE A 289 1.25 -11.15 -18.96
N ALA A 290 0.82 -11.60 -20.14
CA ALA A 290 0.42 -12.99 -20.38
C ALA A 290 1.38 -13.70 -21.31
N ALA A 291 1.66 -14.98 -21.03
CA ALA A 291 2.39 -15.86 -21.91
C ALA A 291 1.56 -17.13 -22.23
N ARG A 292 1.69 -17.66 -23.45
CA ARG A 292 1.03 -18.89 -23.90
C ARG A 292 1.96 -19.71 -24.80
N PHE A 293 2.08 -21.00 -24.50
CA PHE A 293 2.78 -21.94 -25.36
C PHE A 293 1.91 -22.34 -26.55
N ALA A 294 2.50 -22.40 -27.74
CA ALA A 294 1.90 -23.10 -28.87
C ALA A 294 1.64 -24.57 -28.48
N ALA A 295 0.59 -25.18 -29.05
CA ALA A 295 0.21 -26.54 -28.74
C ALA A 295 1.33 -27.57 -28.98
N ASP A 296 2.25 -27.31 -29.91
CA ASP A 296 3.40 -28.17 -30.18
C ASP A 296 4.60 -27.94 -29.24
N GLY A 297 4.50 -27.01 -28.30
CA GLY A 297 5.55 -26.65 -27.34
C GLY A 297 6.76 -25.95 -27.95
N LYS A 298 6.77 -25.66 -29.26
CA LYS A 298 7.95 -25.10 -29.94
C LYS A 298 8.03 -23.59 -29.86
N ARG A 299 6.94 -22.91 -29.49
CA ARG A 299 6.93 -21.46 -29.33
C ARG A 299 6.18 -21.04 -28.10
N ILE A 300 6.53 -19.87 -27.61
CA ILE A 300 5.77 -19.14 -26.61
C ILE A 300 5.55 -17.71 -27.08
N TYR A 301 4.31 -17.26 -26.94
CA TYR A 301 3.84 -15.91 -27.27
C TYR A 301 3.66 -15.14 -25.97
N LEU A 302 4.13 -13.89 -25.93
CA LEU A 302 4.10 -13.03 -24.75
C LEU A 302 3.53 -11.65 -25.11
N THR A 303 2.51 -11.20 -24.39
CA THR A 303 2.03 -9.81 -24.46
C THR A 303 2.90 -8.90 -23.61
N LEU A 304 3.17 -7.72 -24.16
CA LEU A 304 3.89 -6.63 -23.51
C LEU A 304 2.91 -5.46 -23.42
N ALA A 305 2.20 -5.36 -22.29
CA ALA A 305 1.03 -4.49 -22.16
C ALA A 305 1.40 -3.00 -22.22
N GLY A 306 2.58 -2.62 -21.74
CA GLY A 306 3.03 -1.23 -21.68
C GLY A 306 3.52 -0.74 -23.04
N SER A 307 4.40 -1.50 -23.68
CA SER A 307 4.96 -1.17 -25.00
C SER A 307 4.07 -1.59 -26.18
N GLU A 308 3.00 -2.34 -25.89
CA GLU A 308 1.98 -2.78 -26.85
C GLU A 308 2.52 -3.65 -27.97
N ASP A 309 3.28 -4.65 -27.58
CA ASP A 309 3.91 -5.58 -28.52
C ASP A 309 3.52 -7.03 -28.23
N LEU A 310 3.74 -7.88 -29.22
CA LEU A 310 3.85 -9.32 -29.03
C LEU A 310 5.30 -9.76 -29.19
N LEU A 311 5.85 -10.44 -28.17
CA LEU A 311 7.14 -11.10 -28.24
C LEU A 311 6.96 -12.60 -28.45
N VAL A 312 7.76 -13.18 -29.34
CA VAL A 312 7.75 -14.61 -29.67
C VAL A 312 9.11 -15.21 -29.39
N PHE A 313 9.14 -16.31 -28.63
CA PHE A 313 10.33 -17.15 -28.49
C PHE A 313 10.16 -18.46 -29.27
N ASP A 314 11.24 -18.91 -29.90
CA ASP A 314 11.34 -20.23 -30.52
C ASP A 314 12.17 -21.16 -29.62
N LEU A 315 11.51 -22.22 -29.16
CA LEU A 315 12.03 -23.26 -28.29
C LEU A 315 12.64 -24.42 -29.08
N SER A 316 12.40 -24.53 -30.39
CA SER A 316 12.95 -25.63 -31.20
C SER A 316 14.49 -25.63 -31.29
N ARG A 317 15.13 -24.51 -30.94
CA ARG A 317 16.59 -24.30 -31.01
C ARG A 317 17.25 -24.13 -29.64
N SER A 318 16.53 -24.32 -28.53
CA SER A 318 17.13 -24.33 -27.19
C SER A 318 17.94 -25.63 -27.01
N GLY A 319 19.25 -25.57 -27.23
CA GLY A 319 20.11 -26.75 -27.06
C GLY A 319 20.26 -27.14 -25.58
N LYS A 320 20.24 -28.44 -25.27
CA LYS A 320 20.67 -28.98 -23.97
C LYS A 320 22.13 -28.58 -23.70
N GLN A 321 22.44 -28.15 -22.47
CA GLN A 321 23.80 -27.82 -22.06
C GLN A 321 24.77 -28.94 -22.45
N ASN A 322 25.81 -28.60 -23.22
CA ASN A 322 26.86 -29.55 -23.59
C ASN A 322 28.00 -29.38 -22.57
N SER A 323 28.14 -30.35 -21.66
CA SER A 323 29.08 -30.33 -20.52
C SER A 323 30.57 -30.18 -20.90
N ASN A 324 30.91 -30.32 -22.18
CA ASN A 324 32.28 -30.30 -22.69
C ASN A 324 32.76 -28.94 -23.27
N ARG A 325 31.98 -27.85 -23.18
CA ARG A 325 32.44 -26.52 -23.63
C ARG A 325 33.06 -25.69 -22.50
N HIS A 326 34.39 -25.78 -22.36
CA HIS A 326 35.16 -24.91 -21.47
C HIS A 326 35.13 -23.43 -21.89
N ARG A 327 34.94 -22.54 -20.90
CA ARG A 327 35.39 -21.14 -20.82
C ARG A 327 34.92 -20.15 -21.90
N ARG A 328 33.72 -19.61 -21.69
CA ARG A 328 33.44 -18.16 -21.56
C ARG A 328 32.10 -18.05 -20.83
N LYS A 329 32.01 -17.25 -19.75
CA LYS A 329 30.72 -16.92 -19.10
C LYS A 329 29.81 -16.26 -20.14
N LYS A 330 29.07 -17.04 -20.91
CA LYS A 330 27.88 -16.56 -21.62
C LYS A 330 26.75 -16.69 -20.61
N PHE A 331 26.43 -15.58 -19.94
CA PHE A 331 25.05 -15.37 -19.52
C PHE A 331 24.17 -15.59 -20.76
N GLN A 332 23.01 -16.23 -20.59
CA GLN A 332 21.99 -16.52 -21.63
C GLN A 332 22.14 -17.87 -22.37
N GLY A 333 21.95 -18.97 -21.65
CA GLY A 333 21.48 -20.23 -22.24
C GLY A 333 19.96 -20.22 -22.45
N GLY A 334 19.44 -21.06 -23.35
CA GLY A 334 18.00 -21.29 -23.54
C GLY A 334 17.35 -20.61 -24.75
N ALA A 335 16.02 -20.60 -24.76
CA ALA A 335 15.18 -20.08 -25.84
C ALA A 335 15.50 -18.63 -26.20
N LYS A 336 15.48 -18.31 -27.50
CA LYS A 336 15.73 -16.94 -27.98
C LYS A 336 14.44 -16.31 -28.50
N ALA A 337 14.29 -15.01 -28.28
CA ALA A 337 13.31 -14.23 -28.99
C ALA A 337 13.60 -14.31 -30.50
N THR A 338 12.59 -14.63 -31.30
CA THR A 338 12.69 -14.75 -32.76
C THR A 338 11.89 -13.67 -33.48
N GLN A 339 10.91 -13.07 -32.81
CA GLN A 339 10.11 -12.00 -33.36
C GLN A 339 9.59 -11.07 -32.27
N LEU A 340 9.62 -9.77 -32.55
CA LEU A 340 8.84 -8.74 -31.88
C LEU A 340 7.88 -8.17 -32.93
N LEU A 341 6.57 -8.38 -32.75
CA LEU A 341 5.55 -7.75 -33.57
C LEU A 341 5.17 -6.42 -32.91
N ARG A 342 5.68 -5.33 -33.49
CA ARG A 342 5.61 -3.98 -32.95
C ARG A 342 4.95 -3.00 -33.94
N HIS A 343 4.00 -2.16 -33.53
CA HIS A 343 3.13 -2.30 -32.35
C HIS A 343 1.91 -3.13 -32.73
N LEU A 344 1.29 -3.80 -31.75
CA LEU A 344 0.00 -4.44 -31.96
C LEU A 344 -1.09 -3.39 -32.20
N PRO A 345 -2.09 -3.69 -33.05
CA PRO A 345 -3.30 -2.88 -33.11
C PRO A 345 -4.10 -3.05 -31.80
N GLY A 346 -4.83 -2.00 -31.41
CA GLY A 346 -5.55 -1.96 -30.13
C GLY A 346 -4.78 -1.23 -29.04
N GLN A 347 -5.24 -1.36 -27.79
CA GLN A 347 -4.69 -0.65 -26.64
C GLN A 347 -4.51 -1.57 -25.42
N ASN A 348 -3.28 -1.61 -24.89
CA ASN A 348 -2.87 -2.34 -23.69
C ASN A 348 -3.20 -3.86 -23.77
N PRO A 349 -2.47 -4.61 -24.62
CA PRO A 349 -2.71 -6.05 -24.80
C PRO A 349 -2.37 -6.81 -23.52
N ARG A 350 -3.36 -7.45 -22.89
CA ARG A 350 -3.18 -8.15 -21.61
C ARG A 350 -3.26 -9.66 -21.74
N ASP A 351 -4.22 -10.22 -22.47
CA ASP A 351 -4.40 -11.68 -22.56
C ASP A 351 -4.17 -12.23 -23.96
N LEU A 352 -3.93 -13.54 -24.03
CA LEU A 352 -3.75 -14.32 -25.26
C LEU A 352 -4.55 -15.61 -25.18
N LEU A 353 -5.28 -15.89 -26.26
CA LEU A 353 -5.92 -17.18 -26.51
C LEU A 353 -5.40 -17.75 -27.84
N ILE A 354 -5.03 -19.03 -27.84
CA ILE A 354 -4.58 -19.74 -29.04
C ILE A 354 -5.78 -20.48 -29.62
N ASP A 355 -6.06 -20.28 -30.90
CA ASP A 355 -7.16 -20.92 -31.63
C ASP A 355 -6.64 -21.45 -32.98
N GLY A 356 -6.19 -22.71 -32.97
CA GLY A 356 -5.53 -23.32 -34.12
C GLY A 356 -4.31 -22.52 -34.59
N ASP A 357 -4.35 -22.05 -35.83
CA ASP A 357 -3.30 -21.21 -36.43
C ASP A 357 -3.47 -19.71 -36.11
N HIS A 358 -4.46 -19.32 -35.31
CA HIS A 358 -4.72 -17.95 -34.91
C HIS A 358 -4.38 -17.69 -33.43
N LEU A 359 -4.09 -16.43 -33.12
CA LEU A 359 -4.00 -15.91 -31.76
C LEU A 359 -5.04 -14.79 -31.61
N LEU A 360 -5.84 -14.84 -30.56
CA LEU A 360 -6.67 -13.72 -30.14
C LEU A 360 -5.97 -12.98 -29.01
N VAL A 361 -5.79 -11.67 -29.19
CA VAL A 361 -5.21 -10.76 -28.20
C VAL A 361 -6.32 -9.91 -27.59
N HIS A 362 -6.44 -9.90 -26.26
CA HIS A 362 -7.38 -9.04 -25.56
C HIS A 362 -6.75 -7.67 -25.28
N ASN A 363 -7.31 -6.62 -25.88
CA ASN A 363 -6.88 -5.24 -25.68
C ASN A 363 -7.75 -4.57 -24.62
N ALA A 364 -7.23 -4.54 -23.39
CA ALA A 364 -7.97 -4.16 -22.19
C ALA A 364 -8.61 -2.76 -22.27
N MET A 365 -7.89 -1.80 -22.85
CA MET A 365 -8.33 -0.40 -22.90
C MET A 365 -9.07 -0.05 -24.19
N GLY A 366 -8.76 -0.79 -25.26
CA GLY A 366 -9.48 -0.69 -26.53
C GLY A 366 -10.86 -1.32 -26.47
N GLN A 367 -11.08 -2.24 -25.52
CA GLN A 367 -12.31 -3.03 -25.38
C GLN A 367 -12.62 -3.79 -26.67
N ASP A 368 -11.58 -4.37 -27.26
CA ASP A 368 -11.62 -5.14 -28.49
C ASP A 368 -10.65 -6.32 -28.46
N LEU A 369 -10.79 -7.19 -29.47
CA LEU A 369 -9.87 -8.28 -29.74
C LEU A 369 -9.13 -8.03 -31.05
N THR A 370 -7.84 -8.32 -31.05
CA THR A 370 -7.04 -8.45 -32.28
C THR A 370 -6.87 -9.92 -32.61
N ARG A 371 -7.05 -10.30 -33.88
CA ARG A 371 -6.70 -11.64 -34.37
C ARG A 371 -5.38 -11.59 -35.13
N LEU A 372 -4.46 -12.45 -34.75
CA LEU A 372 -3.17 -12.64 -35.41
C LEU A 372 -3.12 -14.02 -36.05
N ASN A 373 -2.37 -14.15 -37.15
CA ASN A 373 -2.02 -15.43 -37.73
C ASN A 373 -0.65 -15.86 -37.20
N THR A 374 -0.50 -17.10 -36.73
CA THR A 374 0.75 -17.64 -36.18
C THR A 374 1.82 -17.96 -37.25
N GLY A 375 1.41 -18.04 -38.52
CA GLY A 375 2.21 -18.49 -39.64
C GLY A 375 2.43 -20.02 -39.69
N GLY A 376 1.73 -20.79 -38.84
CA GLY A 376 1.84 -22.24 -38.71
C GLY A 376 3.03 -22.70 -37.86
N SER A 377 3.35 -24.01 -37.87
CA SER A 377 4.33 -24.66 -36.97
C SER A 377 5.78 -24.71 -37.51
N GLY A 378 6.04 -24.17 -38.70
CA GLY A 378 7.36 -24.21 -39.33
C GLY A 378 8.43 -23.37 -38.60
N PRO A 379 9.73 -23.69 -38.71
CA PRO A 379 10.83 -22.99 -38.01
C PRO A 379 11.09 -21.55 -38.50
N PHE A 380 10.37 -21.10 -39.52
CA PHE A 380 10.42 -19.74 -40.07
C PHE A 380 9.05 -19.02 -40.03
N ALA A 381 8.05 -19.63 -39.40
CA ALA A 381 6.74 -18.99 -39.28
C ALA A 381 6.89 -17.68 -38.50
N ARG A 382 6.14 -16.68 -38.95
CA ARG A 382 6.10 -15.37 -38.31
C ARG A 382 4.68 -15.02 -38.01
N VAL A 383 4.47 -14.46 -36.84
CA VAL A 383 3.17 -13.92 -36.45
C VAL A 383 2.89 -12.67 -37.26
N THR A 384 1.71 -12.57 -37.86
CA THR A 384 1.25 -11.37 -38.58
C THR A 384 -0.12 -10.95 -38.07
N VAL A 385 -0.44 -9.67 -38.20
CA VAL A 385 -1.82 -9.20 -37.95
C VAL A 385 -2.71 -9.78 -39.05
N ASP A 386 -3.77 -10.48 -38.65
CA ASP A 386 -4.80 -10.99 -39.56
C ASP A 386 -5.99 -10.02 -39.58
N GLN A 387 -6.57 -9.76 -38.41
CA GLN A 387 -7.62 -8.75 -38.23
C GLN A 387 -7.29 -7.83 -37.05
N PRO A 388 -7.06 -6.53 -37.28
CA PRO A 388 -6.63 -5.60 -36.23
C PRO A 388 -7.69 -5.41 -35.13
N HIS A 389 -8.96 -5.35 -35.52
CA HIS A 389 -10.12 -5.24 -34.62
C HIS A 389 -11.11 -6.34 -34.97
N PHE A 390 -10.77 -7.58 -34.61
CA PHE A 390 -11.54 -8.79 -34.89
C PHE A 390 -12.93 -8.75 -34.25
N ALA A 391 -13.02 -8.27 -33.01
CA ALA A 391 -14.28 -8.18 -32.28
C ALA A 391 -14.30 -6.95 -31.39
N LYS A 392 -15.42 -6.23 -31.36
CA LYS A 392 -15.69 -5.18 -30.37
C LYS A 392 -16.41 -5.79 -29.17
N LEU A 393 -15.82 -5.69 -27.99
CA LEU A 393 -16.32 -6.37 -26.79
C LEU A 393 -17.53 -5.68 -26.19
N VAL A 394 -17.52 -4.35 -26.13
CA VAL A 394 -18.60 -3.56 -25.54
C VAL A 394 -19.35 -2.76 -26.60
N GLU A 395 -20.65 -2.57 -26.41
CA GLU A 395 -21.43 -1.64 -27.23
C GLU A 395 -20.98 -0.19 -26.95
N THR A 396 -21.05 0.19 -25.66
CA THR A 396 -20.61 1.49 -25.13
C THR A 396 -19.86 1.28 -23.81
N ASP A 397 -18.66 1.83 -23.66
CA ASP A 397 -18.00 1.85 -22.34
C ASP A 397 -18.69 2.94 -21.48
N PRO A 398 -19.31 2.59 -20.33
CA PRO A 398 -20.10 3.53 -19.54
C PRO A 398 -19.23 4.54 -18.80
N ARG A 399 -17.90 4.35 -18.79
CA ARG A 399 -16.99 5.23 -18.07
C ARG A 399 -16.79 6.56 -18.81
N PRO A 400 -16.59 7.65 -18.05
CA PRO A 400 -16.26 8.96 -18.60
C PRO A 400 -15.03 8.93 -19.51
N GLU A 401 -15.06 9.66 -20.63
CA GLU A 401 -13.96 9.66 -21.61
C GLU A 401 -12.62 10.09 -21.02
N ALA A 402 -12.61 11.09 -20.13
CA ALA A 402 -11.39 11.55 -19.46
C ALA A 402 -10.75 10.43 -18.61
N LEU A 403 -11.57 9.64 -17.91
CA LEU A 403 -11.10 8.50 -17.13
C LEU A 403 -10.47 7.42 -18.01
N LYS A 404 -11.09 7.11 -19.15
CA LYS A 404 -10.58 6.12 -20.11
C LYS A 404 -9.24 6.57 -20.72
N ARG A 405 -9.15 7.84 -21.14
CA ARG A 405 -7.90 8.42 -21.65
C ARG A 405 -6.82 8.49 -20.56
N GLY A 406 -7.19 8.79 -19.33
CA GLY A 406 -6.28 8.80 -18.19
C GLY A 406 -5.71 7.43 -17.84
N GLU A 407 -6.57 6.42 -17.76
CA GLU A 407 -6.15 5.03 -17.53
C GLU A 407 -5.21 4.56 -18.64
N ARG A 408 -5.53 4.94 -19.88
CA ARG A 408 -4.68 4.69 -21.04
C ARG A 408 -3.30 5.30 -20.85
N LEU A 409 -3.20 6.60 -20.57
CA LEU A 409 -1.91 7.29 -20.34
C LEU A 409 -1.12 6.65 -19.19
N PHE A 410 -1.80 6.23 -18.11
CA PHE A 410 -1.16 5.60 -16.95
C PHE A 410 -0.48 4.27 -17.27
N ASN A 411 -1.00 3.52 -18.24
CA ASN A 411 -0.48 2.22 -18.66
C ASN A 411 0.39 2.31 -19.94
N LEU A 412 0.62 3.50 -20.46
CA LEU A 412 1.22 3.70 -21.78
C LEU A 412 2.74 3.81 -21.72
N GLY A 413 3.42 2.73 -22.12
CA GLY A 413 4.84 2.76 -22.45
C GLY A 413 5.10 3.04 -23.93
N ASN A 414 4.18 2.70 -24.84
CA ASN A 414 4.34 2.85 -26.29
C ASN A 414 4.61 4.31 -26.72
N THR A 415 5.87 4.62 -27.06
CA THR A 415 6.33 5.95 -27.50
C THR A 415 5.69 6.38 -28.83
N ALA A 416 5.39 5.44 -29.73
CA ALA A 416 4.84 5.75 -31.05
C ALA A 416 3.36 6.16 -31.03
N SER A 417 2.64 5.88 -29.93
CA SER A 417 1.23 6.25 -29.77
C SER A 417 0.99 7.76 -29.79
N ASN A 418 1.99 8.54 -29.36
CA ASN A 418 2.05 9.99 -29.53
C ASN A 418 3.53 10.38 -29.71
N SER A 419 4.01 10.36 -30.95
CA SER A 419 5.42 10.65 -31.25
C SER A 419 5.85 12.07 -30.89
N ARG A 420 4.90 13.02 -30.83
CA ARG A 420 5.18 14.41 -30.49
C ARG A 420 5.37 14.61 -28.99
N PHE A 421 4.48 14.03 -28.18
CA PHE A 421 4.47 14.13 -26.71
C PHE A 421 4.28 12.76 -26.05
N PRO A 422 5.27 11.86 -26.13
CA PRO A 422 5.12 10.50 -25.62
C PRO A 422 5.14 10.47 -24.08
N MET A 423 4.42 9.53 -23.48
CA MET A 423 4.46 9.29 -22.02
C MET A 423 5.75 8.61 -21.55
N ALA A 424 6.50 7.97 -22.45
CA ALA A 424 7.75 7.30 -22.13
C ALA A 424 8.76 7.41 -23.27
N GLY A 425 10.04 7.46 -22.93
CA GLY A 425 11.15 7.37 -23.87
C GLY A 425 11.47 5.91 -24.18
N ASP A 426 11.74 5.60 -25.44
CA ASP A 426 12.16 4.27 -25.90
C ASP A 426 11.29 3.10 -25.39
N ASN A 427 9.98 3.29 -25.23
CA ASN A 427 9.06 2.27 -24.70
C ASN A 427 9.40 1.70 -23.30
N TRP A 428 10.21 2.42 -22.52
CA TRP A 428 10.90 1.88 -21.34
C TRP A 428 9.98 1.37 -20.22
N MET A 429 8.98 2.15 -19.85
CA MET A 429 8.03 1.79 -18.79
C MET A 429 6.76 2.63 -18.89
N SER A 430 5.74 2.26 -18.11
CA SER A 430 4.56 3.08 -17.79
C SER A 430 4.44 3.31 -16.27
N CYS A 431 3.54 4.20 -15.81
CA CYS A 431 3.25 4.40 -14.39
C CYS A 431 2.83 3.07 -13.71
N ASN A 432 2.06 2.23 -14.41
CA ASN A 432 1.63 0.91 -13.94
C ASN A 432 2.80 -0.06 -13.65
N SER A 433 4.01 0.21 -14.15
CA SER A 433 5.20 -0.61 -13.86
C SER A 433 5.61 -0.58 -12.39
N CYS A 434 5.20 0.46 -11.67
CA CYS A 434 5.45 0.66 -10.24
C CYS A 434 4.15 0.75 -9.43
N HIS A 435 3.07 1.27 -10.04
CA HIS A 435 1.77 1.47 -9.41
C HIS A 435 0.73 0.49 -9.98
N LEU A 436 0.82 -0.78 -9.57
CA LEU A 436 0.00 -1.87 -10.10
C LEU A 436 -1.50 -1.61 -9.89
N ASP A 437 -2.26 -1.51 -10.99
CA ASP A 437 -3.69 -1.18 -11.00
C ASP A 437 -4.03 0.16 -10.31
N GLY A 438 -3.11 1.13 -10.38
CA GLY A 438 -3.31 2.46 -9.83
C GLY A 438 -2.70 2.64 -8.44
N PHE A 439 -3.35 3.46 -7.62
CA PHE A 439 -2.91 3.79 -6.26
C PHE A 439 -3.79 3.04 -5.26
N ASN A 440 -3.43 1.79 -5.00
CA ASN A 440 -4.07 0.90 -4.02
C ASN A 440 -3.04 0.43 -2.95
N PHE A 441 -3.43 -0.49 -2.07
CA PHE A 441 -2.57 -1.03 -1.01
C PHE A 441 -1.17 -1.51 -1.49
N THR A 442 -1.02 -1.88 -2.76
CA THR A 442 0.27 -2.34 -3.33
C THR A 442 1.35 -1.26 -3.35
N ASN A 443 0.99 0.03 -3.23
CA ASN A 443 1.97 1.11 -3.15
C ASN A 443 2.87 1.00 -1.90
N ARG A 444 2.43 0.30 -0.85
CA ARG A 444 3.28 0.05 0.34
C ARG A 444 4.57 -0.71 0.00
N TYR A 445 4.54 -1.57 -1.02
CA TYR A 445 5.71 -2.35 -1.43
C TYR A 445 6.77 -1.49 -2.09
N LEU A 446 6.42 -0.34 -2.67
CA LEU A 446 7.39 0.64 -3.16
C LEU A 446 8.21 1.20 -1.99
N MET A 447 7.52 1.60 -0.91
CA MET A 447 8.14 2.13 0.30
C MET A 447 9.04 1.08 0.97
N ALA A 448 8.58 -0.17 1.03
CA ALA A 448 9.35 -1.27 1.61
C ALA A 448 10.54 -1.73 0.74
N ALA A 449 10.48 -1.51 -0.58
CA ALA A 449 11.54 -1.91 -1.51
C ALA A 449 12.69 -0.89 -1.58
N HIS A 450 12.55 0.30 -0.97
CA HIS A 450 13.64 1.26 -0.86
C HIS A 450 14.79 0.71 -0.02
N ARG A 451 16.02 0.78 -0.54
CA ARG A 451 17.21 0.22 0.13
C ARG A 451 18.33 1.23 0.33
N GLN A 452 18.17 2.47 -0.09
CA GLN A 452 19.21 3.47 0.10
C GLN A 452 19.26 3.88 1.57
N GLN A 453 20.48 4.09 2.09
CA GLN A 453 20.63 4.65 3.42
C GLN A 453 20.03 6.05 3.41
N SER A 454 19.18 6.35 4.39
CA SER A 454 18.50 7.64 4.47
C SER A 454 19.48 8.81 4.62
N SER A 455 20.70 8.57 5.12
CA SER A 455 21.80 9.55 5.17
C SER A 455 22.28 9.98 3.78
N ASP A 456 22.20 9.08 2.80
CA ASP A 456 22.62 9.32 1.42
C ASP A 456 21.44 9.81 0.57
N ASN A 457 20.31 9.11 0.65
CA ASN A 457 19.06 9.47 -0.01
C ASN A 457 17.86 8.85 0.71
N ALA A 458 16.99 9.72 1.25
CA ALA A 458 15.73 9.36 1.88
C ALA A 458 14.53 9.43 0.92
N ILE A 459 14.72 9.82 -0.34
CA ILE A 459 13.66 9.84 -1.36
C ILE A 459 13.40 8.41 -1.84
N ASN A 460 12.17 7.94 -1.65
CA ASN A 460 11.72 6.59 -2.03
C ASN A 460 10.90 6.57 -3.34
N GLY A 461 10.54 7.74 -3.86
CA GLY A 461 9.68 7.93 -5.02
C GLY A 461 10.31 8.88 -6.04
N HIS A 462 9.53 9.84 -6.53
CA HIS A 462 9.97 10.77 -7.56
C HIS A 462 10.81 11.91 -6.98
N ALA A 463 11.99 12.16 -7.56
CA ALA A 463 12.88 13.24 -7.16
C ALA A 463 12.55 14.57 -7.88
N ASN A 464 13.19 15.66 -7.44
CA ASN A 464 13.18 16.99 -8.08
C ASN A 464 11.78 17.58 -8.38
N LEU A 465 10.84 17.37 -7.47
CA LEU A 465 9.50 17.96 -7.55
C LEU A 465 9.53 19.43 -7.13
N ALA A 466 8.83 20.30 -7.86
CA ALA A 466 8.85 21.74 -7.61
C ALA A 466 7.86 22.17 -6.52
N ASN A 467 6.62 21.67 -6.52
CA ASN A 467 5.56 22.07 -5.58
C ASN A 467 4.91 20.87 -4.84
N MET A 468 5.59 19.73 -4.80
CA MET A 468 4.97 18.43 -4.48
C MET A 468 3.80 18.08 -5.40
N VAL A 469 3.42 16.80 -5.48
CA VAL A 469 2.45 16.35 -6.48
C VAL A 469 1.11 17.10 -6.43
N ALA A 470 0.66 17.52 -5.25
CA ALA A 470 -0.62 18.19 -5.08
C ALA A 470 -0.57 19.70 -5.33
N GLY A 471 0.59 20.35 -5.19
CA GLY A 471 0.70 21.80 -5.37
C GLY A 471 0.56 22.26 -6.83
N ASP A 472 1.08 21.45 -7.76
CA ASP A 472 0.96 21.65 -9.20
C ASP A 472 0.96 20.29 -9.92
N PHE A 473 -0.19 19.59 -9.88
CA PHE A 473 -0.24 18.23 -10.42
C PHE A 473 0.13 18.15 -11.91
N ILE A 474 -0.13 19.20 -12.70
CA ILE A 474 0.22 19.22 -14.13
C ILE A 474 1.74 19.27 -14.27
N GLY A 475 2.37 20.28 -13.67
CA GLY A 475 3.82 20.44 -13.73
C GLY A 475 4.56 19.25 -13.14
N GLU A 476 4.07 18.70 -12.03
CA GLU A 476 4.70 17.56 -11.38
C GLU A 476 4.52 16.25 -12.16
N TYR A 477 3.35 15.96 -12.74
CA TYR A 477 3.20 14.79 -13.62
C TYR A 477 4.14 14.87 -14.82
N LEU A 478 4.34 16.06 -15.40
CA LEU A 478 5.28 16.27 -16.49
C LEU A 478 6.73 16.03 -16.05
N ARG A 479 7.14 16.57 -14.89
CA ARG A 479 8.49 16.31 -14.34
C ARG A 479 8.72 14.83 -14.06
N MET A 480 7.74 14.15 -13.45
CA MET A 480 7.80 12.71 -13.19
C MET A 480 7.93 11.93 -14.50
N THR A 481 7.13 12.30 -15.50
CA THR A 481 7.16 11.67 -16.83
C THR A 481 8.50 11.85 -17.53
N GLN A 482 9.07 13.05 -17.46
CA GLN A 482 10.37 13.35 -18.03
C GLN A 482 11.48 12.57 -17.32
N GLN A 483 11.57 12.67 -15.99
CA GLN A 483 12.72 12.16 -15.23
C GLN A 483 12.69 10.65 -15.00
N THR A 484 11.50 10.08 -14.81
CA THR A 484 11.35 8.65 -14.49
C THR A 484 11.09 7.82 -15.74
N GLN A 485 10.27 8.30 -16.68
CA GLN A 485 9.85 7.54 -17.85
C GLN A 485 10.56 7.94 -19.14
N GLY A 486 11.28 9.07 -19.16
CA GLY A 486 11.93 9.61 -20.36
C GLY A 486 10.97 10.25 -21.36
N GLY A 487 9.69 10.42 -21.00
CA GLY A 487 8.66 11.00 -21.88
C GLY A 487 8.71 12.54 -21.97
N MET A 488 7.73 13.12 -22.64
CA MET A 488 7.48 14.58 -22.71
C MET A 488 8.72 15.40 -23.10
N GLY A 489 9.47 14.87 -24.07
CA GLY A 489 10.66 15.50 -24.63
C GLY A 489 11.94 15.36 -23.81
N HIS A 490 11.97 14.53 -22.77
CA HIS A 490 13.21 14.21 -22.06
C HIS A 490 14.14 13.34 -22.93
N ASP A 491 13.60 12.27 -23.51
CA ASP A 491 14.28 11.49 -24.53
C ASP A 491 13.90 11.98 -25.94
N THR A 492 14.84 12.62 -26.62
CA THR A 492 14.64 13.23 -27.95
C THR A 492 15.06 12.33 -29.11
N ARG A 493 15.56 11.12 -28.83
CA ARG A 493 16.12 10.21 -29.85
C ARG A 493 15.14 9.89 -30.98
N ASP A 494 13.85 9.85 -30.67
CA ASP A 494 12.78 9.49 -31.61
C ASP A 494 11.94 10.72 -32.03
N GLY A 495 12.46 11.93 -31.83
CA GLY A 495 11.86 13.18 -32.35
C GLY A 495 10.80 13.83 -31.46
N ALA A 496 10.70 13.44 -30.19
CA ALA A 496 9.78 14.05 -29.23
C ALA A 496 10.06 15.55 -29.05
N GLU A 497 9.01 16.37 -28.98
CA GLU A 497 9.11 17.80 -28.70
C GLU A 497 9.34 18.05 -27.21
N ALA A 498 10.19 19.03 -26.89
CA ALA A 498 10.41 19.46 -25.52
C ALA A 498 9.15 20.09 -24.91
N VAL A 499 8.82 19.69 -23.69
CA VAL A 499 7.73 20.27 -22.89
C VAL A 499 8.33 21.02 -21.70
N ASP A 500 7.96 22.28 -21.52
CA ASP A 500 8.24 23.06 -20.30
C ASP A 500 7.14 22.76 -19.26
N PRO A 501 7.42 22.08 -18.14
CA PRO A 501 6.41 21.77 -17.13
C PRO A 501 5.70 22.99 -16.55
N ALA A 502 6.35 24.16 -16.54
CA ALA A 502 5.74 25.39 -16.04
C ALA A 502 4.79 26.04 -17.05
N ARG A 503 4.92 25.71 -18.35
CA ARG A 503 4.15 26.30 -19.46
C ARG A 503 3.89 25.25 -20.55
N PRO A 504 3.15 24.18 -20.24
CA PRO A 504 2.90 23.12 -21.20
C PRO A 504 1.96 23.59 -22.32
N GLN A 505 2.08 22.96 -23.48
CA GLN A 505 1.17 23.12 -24.60
C GLN A 505 -0.27 22.73 -24.17
N PRO A 506 -1.33 23.33 -24.74
CA PRO A 506 -2.72 23.03 -24.35
C PRO A 506 -3.10 21.56 -24.45
N GLU A 507 -2.63 20.85 -25.48
CA GLU A 507 -2.87 19.41 -25.66
C GLU A 507 -2.17 18.56 -24.59
N VAL A 508 -0.95 18.93 -24.20
CA VAL A 508 -0.19 18.26 -23.12
C VAL A 508 -0.85 18.49 -21.77
N LYS A 509 -1.34 19.71 -21.53
CA LYS A 509 -2.13 20.02 -20.33
C LYS A 509 -3.38 19.13 -20.25
N ALA A 510 -4.13 19.01 -21.35
CA ALA A 510 -5.32 18.15 -21.40
C ALA A 510 -4.99 16.67 -21.13
N MET A 511 -3.83 16.18 -21.63
CA MET A 511 -3.36 14.83 -21.29
C MET A 511 -3.11 14.66 -19.78
N MET A 512 -2.51 15.67 -19.11
CA MET A 512 -2.28 15.60 -17.67
C MET A 512 -3.58 15.69 -16.85
N GLU A 513 -4.58 16.43 -17.34
CA GLU A 513 -5.92 16.46 -16.75
C GLU A 513 -6.65 15.11 -16.90
N ASP A 514 -6.54 14.46 -18.06
CA ASP A 514 -7.05 13.11 -18.26
C ASP A 514 -6.34 12.10 -17.34
N LEU A 515 -5.00 12.14 -17.27
CA LEU A 515 -4.22 11.31 -16.35
C LEU A 515 -4.67 11.55 -14.89
N HIS A 516 -4.87 12.81 -14.51
CA HIS A 516 -5.37 13.17 -13.19
C HIS A 516 -6.76 12.61 -12.90
N ALA A 517 -7.66 12.55 -13.88
CA ALA A 517 -8.97 11.93 -13.72
C ALA A 517 -8.87 10.43 -13.35
N PHE A 518 -7.87 9.71 -13.87
CA PHE A 518 -7.59 8.34 -13.44
C PHE A 518 -6.89 8.25 -12.08
N VAL A 519 -5.85 9.06 -11.85
CA VAL A 519 -5.13 9.07 -10.56
C VAL A 519 -6.05 9.41 -9.38
N THR A 520 -7.06 10.24 -9.62
CA THR A 520 -8.08 10.61 -8.62
C THR A 520 -9.38 9.84 -8.76
N ALA A 521 -9.42 8.77 -9.55
CA ALA A 521 -10.59 7.91 -9.70
C ALA A 521 -10.93 7.17 -8.39
N ASP A 522 -12.14 6.62 -8.34
CA ASP A 522 -12.59 5.82 -7.21
C ASP A 522 -11.69 4.58 -7.07
N GLY A 523 -11.21 4.30 -5.86
CA GLY A 523 -10.22 3.25 -5.61
C GLY A 523 -8.76 3.62 -5.85
N ASN A 524 -8.45 4.88 -6.23
CA ASN A 524 -7.10 5.45 -6.30
C ASN A 524 -6.85 6.50 -5.19
N LEU A 525 -6.41 7.73 -5.54
CA LEU A 525 -6.17 8.86 -4.63
C LEU A 525 -7.16 10.00 -4.91
N PRO A 526 -8.43 9.91 -4.45
CA PRO A 526 -9.44 10.94 -4.75
C PRO A 526 -8.99 12.37 -4.40
N TYR A 527 -8.15 12.52 -3.38
CA TYR A 527 -7.63 13.82 -2.92
C TYR A 527 -6.12 14.01 -3.21
N LEU A 528 -5.53 13.21 -4.12
CA LEU A 528 -4.16 13.24 -4.68
C LEU A 528 -2.98 13.11 -3.69
N ALA A 529 -3.00 13.76 -2.54
CA ALA A 529 -1.89 13.80 -1.57
C ALA A 529 -2.04 12.82 -0.41
N ASN A 530 -3.23 12.25 -0.24
CA ASN A 530 -3.57 11.33 0.82
C ASN A 530 -4.42 10.16 0.28
N TRP A 531 -4.51 9.11 1.09
CA TRP A 531 -5.20 7.86 0.78
C TRP A 531 -6.60 7.80 1.39
N LEU A 532 -7.15 8.98 1.74
CA LEU A 532 -8.49 9.11 2.29
C LEU A 532 -9.51 8.82 1.19
N ARG A 533 -10.54 8.04 1.53
CA ARG A 533 -11.63 7.72 0.62
C ARG A 533 -12.98 7.90 1.30
N LEU A 534 -13.94 8.34 0.52
CA LEU A 534 -15.34 8.42 0.88
C LEU A 534 -16.11 7.43 0.01
N ASP A 535 -16.79 6.49 0.66
CA ASP A 535 -17.71 5.56 0.02
C ASP A 535 -19.03 6.27 -0.29
N ALA A 536 -19.02 7.04 -1.38
CA ALA A 536 -20.17 7.74 -1.89
C ALA A 536 -20.13 7.77 -3.43
N PRO A 537 -21.30 7.78 -4.10
CA PRO A 537 -21.36 7.86 -5.55
C PRO A 537 -20.69 9.14 -6.05
N ARG A 538 -19.80 9.00 -7.02
CA ARG A 538 -19.20 10.12 -7.73
C ARG A 538 -20.18 10.67 -8.76
N THR A 539 -20.60 11.92 -8.59
CA THR A 539 -21.52 12.61 -9.51
C THR A 539 -20.80 13.35 -10.63
N ASP A 540 -19.56 13.79 -10.39
CA ASP A 540 -18.67 14.43 -11.36
C ASP A 540 -17.36 13.61 -11.45
N PRO A 541 -17.08 12.96 -12.59
CA PRO A 541 -15.84 12.21 -12.80
C PRO A 541 -14.56 13.01 -12.55
N ALA A 542 -14.60 14.32 -12.68
CA ALA A 542 -13.44 15.19 -12.47
C ALA A 542 -13.23 15.60 -11.01
N LYS A 543 -14.15 15.25 -10.09
CA LYS A 543 -14.09 15.67 -8.69
C LYS A 543 -14.21 14.49 -7.74
N ALA A 544 -13.47 14.56 -6.64
CA ALA A 544 -13.64 13.62 -5.54
C ALA A 544 -15.08 13.65 -5.02
N PRO A 545 -15.63 12.51 -4.57
CA PRO A 545 -16.91 12.50 -3.89
C PRO A 545 -16.85 13.39 -2.63
N THR A 546 -17.95 14.08 -2.35
CA THR A 546 -18.07 14.95 -1.17
C THR A 546 -19.37 14.70 -0.43
N THR A 547 -19.37 14.97 0.88
CA THR A 547 -20.56 14.97 1.74
C THR A 547 -21.00 16.38 2.09
N HIS A 548 -22.28 16.55 2.38
CA HIS A 548 -22.79 17.75 3.05
C HIS A 548 -22.54 17.64 4.56
N PRO A 549 -22.20 18.75 5.28
CA PRO A 549 -22.00 18.70 6.75
C PRO A 549 -23.16 18.10 7.56
N LYS A 550 -24.39 18.12 7.04
CA LYS A 550 -25.58 17.51 7.68
C LYS A 550 -25.60 15.98 7.67
N GLU A 551 -24.79 15.34 6.82
CA GLU A 551 -24.68 13.89 6.79
C GLU A 551 -23.85 13.35 7.97
N TRP A 552 -23.10 14.24 8.64
CA TRP A 552 -22.30 13.93 9.81
C TRP A 552 -23.12 14.14 11.07
N LEU A 553 -23.19 13.13 11.94
CA LEU A 553 -23.72 13.32 13.28
C LEU A 553 -22.72 14.11 14.12
N ASN A 554 -23.23 15.00 14.95
CA ASN A 554 -22.43 15.70 15.95
C ASN A 554 -22.00 14.69 17.04
N SER A 555 -20.72 14.65 17.37
CA SER A 555 -20.13 13.76 18.39
C SER A 555 -20.76 13.94 19.77
N ALA A 556 -21.31 15.11 20.09
CA ALA A 556 -22.06 15.36 21.32
C ALA A 556 -23.37 14.55 21.42
N SER A 557 -23.88 14.01 20.30
CA SER A 557 -25.02 13.07 20.32
C SER A 557 -24.67 11.74 20.99
N CYS A 558 -23.39 11.36 21.03
CA CYS A 558 -22.93 10.11 21.62
C CYS A 558 -22.87 10.16 23.16
N GLN A 559 -22.80 11.36 23.75
CA GLN A 559 -22.46 11.55 25.16
C GLN A 559 -23.48 10.94 26.13
N ASN A 560 -24.75 10.81 25.74
CA ASN A 560 -25.81 10.33 26.63
C ASN A 560 -25.68 8.83 26.97
N CYS A 561 -24.96 8.06 26.15
CA CYS A 561 -24.63 6.66 26.41
C CYS A 561 -23.12 6.43 26.58
N HIS A 562 -22.29 7.37 26.15
CA HIS A 562 -20.83 7.31 26.17
C HIS A 562 -20.22 8.55 26.84
N GLN A 563 -20.66 8.88 28.06
CA GLN A 563 -20.31 10.14 28.71
C GLN A 563 -18.81 10.29 28.90
N GLN A 564 -18.17 9.27 29.49
CA GLN A 564 -16.72 9.31 29.74
C GLN A 564 -15.92 9.39 28.43
N ALA A 565 -16.30 8.63 27.40
CA ALA A 565 -15.59 8.63 26.13
C ALA A 565 -15.72 9.98 25.41
N PHE A 566 -16.90 10.60 25.43
CA PHE A 566 -17.08 11.94 24.88
C PHE A 566 -16.26 12.98 25.66
N GLN A 567 -16.27 12.92 27.00
CA GLN A 567 -15.49 13.82 27.83
C GLN A 567 -13.99 13.72 27.50
N ASP A 568 -13.44 12.50 27.50
CA ASP A 568 -12.04 12.23 27.17
C ASP A 568 -11.66 12.75 25.78
N TRP A 569 -12.45 12.35 24.76
CA TRP A 569 -12.20 12.75 23.38
C TRP A 569 -12.30 14.25 23.21
N SER A 570 -13.30 14.88 23.83
CA SER A 570 -13.61 16.29 23.61
C SER A 570 -12.51 17.23 24.09
N GLU A 571 -11.61 16.77 24.95
CA GLU A 571 -10.49 17.56 25.47
C GLU A 571 -9.13 17.04 24.97
N SER A 572 -9.13 15.88 24.34
CA SER A 572 -7.95 15.28 23.70
C SER A 572 -7.39 16.14 22.57
N ASN A 573 -6.13 15.89 22.22
CA ASN A 573 -5.55 16.45 21.01
C ASN A 573 -6.22 15.90 19.74
N HIS A 574 -6.92 14.76 19.80
CA HIS A 574 -7.55 14.17 18.61
C HIS A 574 -8.73 14.98 18.09
N ARG A 575 -9.49 15.64 18.97
CA ARG A 575 -10.51 16.60 18.59
C ARG A 575 -9.91 17.90 18.06
N LEU A 576 -8.90 18.45 18.72
CA LEU A 576 -8.47 19.83 18.46
C LEU A 576 -7.15 19.94 17.71
N MET A 577 -6.79 18.92 16.91
CA MET A 577 -5.56 18.91 16.10
C MET A 577 -5.63 19.77 14.83
N GLY A 578 -6.81 20.26 14.46
CA GLY A 578 -7.02 21.12 13.28
C GLY A 578 -6.78 22.60 13.59
N ASN A 579 -7.75 23.44 13.25
CA ASN A 579 -7.65 24.90 13.36
C ASN A 579 -7.46 25.43 14.80
N SER A 580 -7.76 24.65 15.84
CA SER A 580 -7.49 25.01 17.23
C SER A 580 -6.07 24.66 17.71
N HIS A 581 -5.25 24.00 16.87
CA HIS A 581 -3.87 23.67 17.19
C HIS A 581 -2.91 24.72 16.59
N PRO A 582 -2.36 25.66 17.39
CA PRO A 582 -1.65 26.81 16.85
C PRO A 582 -0.39 26.45 16.05
N TYR A 583 0.36 25.42 16.47
CA TYR A 583 1.52 24.95 15.70
C TYR A 583 1.15 24.40 14.32
N TYR A 584 0.04 23.64 14.23
CA TYR A 584 -0.44 23.09 12.96
C TYR A 584 -0.83 24.22 12.01
N LYS A 585 -1.55 25.24 12.48
CA LYS A 585 -1.93 26.40 11.66
C LYS A 585 -0.71 27.07 11.03
N VAL A 586 0.33 27.32 11.82
CA VAL A 586 1.55 27.99 11.35
C VAL A 586 2.26 27.14 10.31
N VAL A 587 2.42 25.84 10.56
CA VAL A 587 3.07 24.91 9.62
C VAL A 587 2.25 24.74 8.34
N GLN A 588 0.93 24.61 8.45
CA GLN A 588 0.05 24.49 7.29
C GLN A 588 0.04 25.78 6.45
N ALA A 589 0.03 26.96 7.09
CA ALA A 589 0.12 28.23 6.38
C ALA A 589 1.44 28.35 5.61
N LEU A 590 2.56 27.92 6.23
CA LEU A 590 3.86 27.85 5.54
C LEU A 590 3.84 26.86 4.37
N ALA A 591 3.23 25.68 4.56
CA ALA A 591 3.08 24.67 3.53
C ALA A 591 2.30 25.22 2.32
N ARG A 592 1.14 25.85 2.55
CA ARG A 592 0.35 26.51 1.49
C ARG A 592 1.10 27.62 0.78
N GLN A 593 1.84 28.44 1.54
CA GLN A 593 2.63 29.53 0.99
C GLN A 593 3.77 29.02 0.07
N THR A 594 4.35 27.88 0.40
CA THR A 594 5.58 27.39 -0.25
C THR A 594 5.34 26.32 -1.31
N GLU A 595 4.28 25.54 -1.19
CA GLU A 595 3.93 24.43 -2.09
C GLU A 595 2.60 24.66 -2.82
N GLY A 596 1.78 25.63 -2.41
CA GLY A 596 0.48 25.93 -3.01
C GLY A 596 -0.72 25.46 -2.18
N GLU A 597 -1.90 26.02 -2.47
CA GLU A 597 -3.11 25.84 -1.64
C GLU A 597 -3.56 24.38 -1.54
N ALA A 598 -3.53 23.65 -2.66
CA ALA A 598 -3.94 22.25 -2.74
C ALA A 598 -3.05 21.32 -1.90
N PHE A 599 -1.77 21.66 -1.69
CA PHE A 599 -0.89 20.90 -0.80
C PHE A 599 -1.39 20.89 0.65
N GLY A 600 -2.10 21.93 1.09
CA GLY A 600 -2.69 22.00 2.43
C GLY A 600 -3.68 20.87 2.73
N GLN A 601 -4.27 20.22 1.71
CA GLN A 601 -5.17 19.08 1.87
C GLN A 601 -4.45 17.80 2.32
N TRP A 602 -3.14 17.68 2.06
CA TRP A 602 -2.34 16.59 2.60
C TRP A 602 -2.38 16.60 4.13
N CYS A 603 -2.10 17.76 4.74
CA CYS A 603 -2.14 17.95 6.19
C CYS A 603 -3.55 17.69 6.74
N GLN A 604 -4.58 18.18 6.04
CA GLN A 604 -5.98 18.02 6.44
C GLN A 604 -6.46 16.57 6.36
N GLY A 605 -5.83 15.70 5.56
CA GLY A 605 -6.18 14.28 5.52
C GLY A 605 -6.17 13.64 6.91
N CYS A 606 -5.14 13.93 7.72
CA CYS A 606 -5.04 13.46 9.09
C CYS A 606 -5.69 14.43 10.09
N HIS A 607 -5.51 15.74 9.91
CA HIS A 607 -5.88 16.74 10.91
C HIS A 607 -7.34 17.22 10.85
N MET A 608 -7.97 17.15 9.68
CA MET A 608 -9.36 17.58 9.43
C MET A 608 -10.04 16.74 8.31
N PRO A 609 -10.05 15.39 8.40
CA PRO A 609 -10.56 14.52 7.33
C PRO A 609 -12.02 14.78 6.96
N GLN A 610 -12.88 15.13 7.93
CA GLN A 610 -14.27 15.53 7.66
C GLN A 610 -14.33 16.74 6.71
N GLN A 611 -13.43 17.71 6.90
CA GLN A 611 -13.36 18.89 6.06
C GLN A 611 -12.97 18.54 4.61
N VAL A 612 -11.97 17.66 4.43
CA VAL A 612 -11.56 17.16 3.12
C VAL A 612 -12.73 16.47 2.42
N MET A 613 -13.44 15.58 3.12
CA MET A 613 -14.61 14.89 2.59
C MET A 613 -15.82 15.81 2.35
N ASN A 614 -15.91 16.95 3.01
CA ASN A 614 -16.92 17.97 2.69
C ASN A 614 -16.55 18.82 1.47
N GLY A 615 -15.36 18.62 0.88
CA GLY A 615 -14.85 19.44 -0.24
C GLY A 615 -14.47 20.86 0.16
N GLN A 616 -14.24 21.10 1.46
CA GLN A 616 -13.93 22.43 2.00
C GLN A 616 -12.41 22.64 2.09
N GLN A 617 -11.91 23.79 1.64
CA GLN A 617 -10.46 24.09 1.65
C GLN A 617 -10.06 24.99 2.84
N ASP A 618 -10.91 25.96 3.19
CA ASP A 618 -10.64 26.90 4.27
C ASP A 618 -10.83 26.28 5.64
N LEU A 619 -9.90 26.54 6.56
CA LEU A 619 -10.06 26.16 7.97
C LEU A 619 -11.32 26.84 8.57
N PRO A 620 -12.03 26.16 9.49
CA PRO A 620 -13.13 26.77 10.24
C PRO A 620 -12.69 28.06 10.93
N LYS A 621 -13.62 29.00 11.10
CA LYS A 621 -13.37 30.26 11.81
C LYS A 621 -13.48 30.06 13.32
N GLY A 622 -12.66 30.78 14.06
CA GLY A 622 -12.62 30.72 15.53
C GLY A 622 -11.48 29.84 16.03
N SER A 623 -11.44 29.60 17.35
CA SER A 623 -10.51 28.67 17.98
C SER A 623 -11.18 28.10 19.22
N HIS A 624 -11.04 26.80 19.41
CA HIS A 624 -11.52 26.04 20.55
C HIS A 624 -10.38 25.58 21.46
N MET A 625 -9.18 26.20 21.33
CA MET A 625 -7.96 25.80 22.06
C MET A 625 -8.15 25.68 23.59
N PHE A 626 -8.98 26.57 24.17
CA PHE A 626 -9.30 26.63 25.60
C PHE A 626 -10.67 26.02 25.95
N GLU A 627 -11.33 25.37 25.00
CA GLU A 627 -12.67 24.83 25.25
C GLU A 627 -12.64 23.61 26.15
N GLN A 628 -13.55 23.56 27.12
CA GLN A 628 -13.73 22.44 28.04
C GLN A 628 -15.05 21.70 27.76
N GLY A 629 -15.04 20.39 27.97
CA GLY A 629 -16.22 19.52 27.92
C GLY A 629 -17.02 19.52 26.61
N GLY A 630 -16.41 19.93 25.48
CA GLY A 630 -17.11 19.96 24.19
C GLY A 630 -18.28 20.94 24.12
N ALA A 631 -18.29 22.01 24.93
CA ALA A 631 -19.37 22.98 25.04
C ALA A 631 -19.91 23.51 23.69
N SER A 632 -19.05 23.75 22.70
CA SER A 632 -19.48 24.21 21.37
C SER A 632 -20.28 23.15 20.61
N LEU A 633 -19.85 21.89 20.69
CA LEU A 633 -20.53 20.74 20.08
C LEU A 633 -21.86 20.48 20.76
N ILE A 634 -21.91 20.56 22.10
CA ILE A 634 -23.14 20.41 22.88
C ILE A 634 -24.15 21.49 22.47
N ALA A 635 -23.72 22.76 22.41
CA ALA A 635 -24.59 23.87 22.03
C ALA A 635 -25.13 23.71 20.60
N ALA A 636 -24.28 23.29 19.65
CA ALA A 636 -24.71 23.01 18.28
C ALA A 636 -25.71 21.84 18.22
N HIS A 637 -25.44 20.76 18.96
CA HIS A 637 -26.34 19.60 19.04
C HIS A 637 -27.72 19.99 19.57
N GLN A 638 -27.77 20.77 20.64
CA GLN A 638 -29.02 21.29 21.22
C GLN A 638 -29.83 22.17 20.25
N LYS A 639 -29.17 22.79 19.27
CA LYS A 639 -29.82 23.58 18.22
C LYS A 639 -30.13 22.78 16.95
N GLY A 640 -29.66 21.53 16.85
CA GLY A 640 -29.73 20.73 15.63
C GLY A 640 -28.87 21.29 14.49
N GLU A 641 -27.78 21.98 14.82
CA GLU A 641 -26.87 22.60 13.86
C GLU A 641 -25.79 21.59 13.41
N PRO A 642 -25.58 21.40 12.09
CA PRO A 642 -24.47 20.58 11.61
C PRO A 642 -23.13 21.26 11.91
N VAL A 643 -22.12 20.46 12.23
CA VAL A 643 -20.77 20.93 12.58
C VAL A 643 -19.72 20.25 11.71
N VAL A 644 -18.72 21.02 11.31
CA VAL A 644 -17.47 20.48 10.80
C VAL A 644 -16.55 20.37 11.99
N GLU A 645 -16.44 19.17 12.54
CA GLU A 645 -15.62 18.95 13.73
C GLU A 645 -14.15 19.02 13.33
N GLU A 646 -13.37 19.73 14.15
CA GLU A 646 -11.93 19.70 14.01
C GLU A 646 -11.41 18.29 14.35
N GLY A 647 -10.26 17.91 13.79
CA GLY A 647 -9.66 16.63 14.12
C GLY A 647 -10.44 15.41 13.63
N THR A 648 -10.38 14.35 14.43
CA THR A 648 -11.05 13.07 14.15
C THR A 648 -12.27 12.91 15.03
N SER A 649 -13.48 13.10 14.47
CA SER A 649 -14.75 12.96 15.18
C SER A 649 -15.08 11.52 15.58
N CYS A 650 -16.00 11.35 16.54
CA CYS A 650 -16.52 10.04 16.90
C CYS A 650 -17.07 9.31 15.66
N VAL A 651 -17.86 10.03 14.86
CA VAL A 651 -18.47 9.49 13.65
C VAL A 651 -17.41 9.11 12.62
N LEU A 652 -16.39 9.95 12.40
CA LEU A 652 -15.31 9.62 11.48
C LEU A 652 -14.66 8.29 11.85
N CYS A 653 -14.10 8.19 13.06
CA CYS A 653 -13.37 6.98 13.48
C CYS A 653 -14.27 5.75 13.46
N HIS A 654 -15.51 5.88 13.94
CA HIS A 654 -16.45 4.78 14.02
C HIS A 654 -17.16 4.43 12.71
N ARG A 655 -16.93 5.21 11.64
CA ARG A 655 -17.45 4.96 10.29
C ARG A 655 -16.36 4.73 9.24
N ILE A 656 -15.13 4.53 9.68
CA ILE A 656 -14.13 3.84 8.86
C ILE A 656 -14.64 2.42 8.62
N THR A 657 -14.81 2.03 7.36
CA THR A 657 -15.27 0.70 6.97
C THR A 657 -14.15 -0.18 6.44
N ARG A 658 -13.04 0.43 6.01
CA ARG A 658 -11.88 -0.28 5.46
C ARG A 658 -10.59 0.49 5.76
N LEU A 659 -9.54 -0.26 6.07
CA LEU A 659 -8.17 0.22 6.07
C LEU A 659 -7.57 -0.07 4.69
N GLU A 660 -7.06 0.95 4.00
CA GLU A 660 -6.49 0.79 2.66
C GLU A 660 -5.04 0.27 2.72
N ASP A 661 -4.41 0.34 3.89
CA ASP A 661 -3.05 -0.15 4.19
C ASP A 661 -2.01 0.18 3.10
N ALA A 662 -2.04 1.43 2.64
CA ALA A 662 -1.10 1.96 1.64
C ALA A 662 0.23 2.45 2.22
N GLY A 663 0.46 2.23 3.52
CA GLY A 663 1.68 2.62 4.24
C GLY A 663 1.57 3.87 5.13
N GLY A 664 0.49 4.67 5.02
CA GLY A 664 0.30 5.90 5.79
C GLY A 664 -0.60 6.93 5.07
N ASN A 665 -0.54 8.20 5.49
CA ASN A 665 -1.24 9.34 4.86
C ASN A 665 -2.77 9.17 4.72
N SER A 666 -3.45 8.88 5.83
CA SER A 666 -4.92 8.71 5.93
C SER A 666 -5.48 7.55 5.11
N ALA A 667 -4.76 6.42 5.07
CA ALA A 667 -5.12 5.24 4.29
C ALA A 667 -6.34 4.47 4.83
N PHE A 668 -7.54 5.04 4.68
CA PHE A 668 -8.80 4.44 5.07
C PHE A 668 -10.00 4.94 4.23
N THR A 669 -11.05 4.13 4.18
CA THR A 669 -12.35 4.47 3.59
C THR A 669 -13.40 4.72 4.66
N VAL A 670 -14.16 5.81 4.51
CA VAL A 670 -15.29 6.17 5.37
C VAL A 670 -16.61 5.99 4.62
N ASN A 671 -17.61 5.38 5.26
CA ASN A 671 -18.96 5.24 4.72
C ASN A 671 -19.97 5.84 5.72
N LEU A 672 -20.77 6.81 5.29
CA LEU A 672 -21.81 7.42 6.16
C LEU A 672 -23.22 6.88 5.93
N LYS A 673 -23.46 6.15 4.83
CA LYS A 673 -24.80 5.82 4.34
C LYS A 673 -25.33 4.48 4.84
N ASP A 674 -24.47 3.48 4.96
CA ASP A 674 -24.87 2.10 5.29
C ASP A 674 -24.87 1.84 6.79
N ARG A 675 -25.22 2.86 7.58
CA ARG A 675 -25.41 2.71 9.03
C ARG A 675 -26.88 2.54 9.33
N GLU A 676 -27.19 1.88 10.44
CA GLU A 676 -28.54 1.95 11.00
C GLU A 676 -28.84 3.41 11.35
N SER A 677 -29.91 3.95 10.75
CA SER A 677 -30.47 5.26 11.05
C SER A 677 -31.66 5.12 11.96
N TYR A 678 -31.72 5.93 13.01
CA TYR A 678 -32.82 5.91 13.98
C TYR A 678 -33.76 7.07 13.73
N VAL A 679 -35.08 6.84 13.90
CA VAL A 679 -36.07 7.90 13.69
C VAL A 679 -35.79 9.02 14.67
N PHE A 680 -35.60 10.24 14.14
CA PHE A 680 -35.25 11.47 14.86
C PHE A 680 -33.83 11.56 15.42
N GLU A 681 -32.87 10.77 14.92
CA GLU A 681 -31.47 10.87 15.33
C GLU A 681 -30.82 12.24 15.05
N ASP A 682 -31.31 12.94 14.01
CA ASP A 682 -30.90 14.27 13.59
C ASP A 682 -31.65 15.40 14.32
N ALA A 683 -32.62 15.06 15.17
CA ALA A 683 -33.35 16.05 15.95
C ALA A 683 -32.44 16.70 16.99
N ALA A 684 -32.75 17.97 17.31
CA ALA A 684 -32.07 18.74 18.34
C ALA A 684 -31.89 17.96 19.66
N GLY A 685 -30.66 17.96 20.18
CA GLY A 685 -30.29 17.31 21.42
C GLY A 685 -31.15 17.78 22.60
N GLY A 686 -31.54 16.85 23.47
CA GLY A 686 -32.43 17.13 24.60
C GLY A 686 -33.91 17.28 24.25
N SER A 687 -34.29 17.23 22.96
CA SER A 687 -35.70 17.20 22.56
C SER A 687 -36.34 15.84 22.83
N LEU A 688 -37.68 15.79 22.99
CA LEU A 688 -38.43 14.54 23.10
C LEU A 688 -38.22 13.61 21.89
N LYS A 689 -38.05 14.20 20.70
CA LYS A 689 -37.76 13.46 19.47
C LYS A 689 -36.40 12.76 19.54
N HIS A 690 -35.35 13.48 19.94
CA HIS A 690 -34.01 12.89 20.09
C HIS A 690 -33.98 11.83 21.20
N TRP A 691 -34.68 12.08 22.31
CA TRP A 691 -34.85 11.09 23.38
C TRP A 691 -35.48 9.78 22.87
N LEU A 692 -36.46 9.85 21.95
CA LEU A 692 -37.02 8.66 21.29
C LEU A 692 -35.99 7.94 20.41
N ALA A 693 -35.09 8.65 19.73
CA ALA A 693 -34.01 8.05 18.95
C ALA A 693 -33.06 7.23 19.85
N GLU A 694 -32.67 7.78 20.99
CA GLU A 694 -31.82 7.08 21.98
C GLU A 694 -32.47 5.80 22.53
N ARG A 695 -33.79 5.83 22.78
CA ARG A 695 -34.51 4.62 23.22
C ARG A 695 -34.51 3.54 22.14
N GLN A 696 -34.56 3.92 20.85
CA GLN A 696 -34.46 2.95 19.74
C GLN A 696 -33.08 2.30 19.69
N ILE A 697 -32.01 3.06 19.92
CA ILE A 697 -30.63 2.54 20.02
C ILE A 697 -30.55 1.50 21.15
N ASN A 698 -31.02 1.86 22.34
CA ASN A 698 -31.02 0.97 23.51
C ASN A 698 -31.89 -0.28 23.33
N ALA A 699 -32.95 -0.21 22.52
CA ALA A 699 -33.77 -1.36 22.18
C ALA A 699 -33.10 -2.30 21.16
N ARG A 700 -32.13 -1.81 20.37
CA ARG A 700 -31.40 -2.58 19.34
C ARG A 700 -29.88 -2.36 19.39
N PRO A 701 -29.20 -2.65 20.52
CA PRO A 701 -27.79 -2.35 20.70
C PRO A 701 -26.88 -3.16 19.75
N ALA A 702 -27.31 -4.35 19.32
CA ALA A 702 -26.56 -5.16 18.35
C ALA A 702 -26.45 -4.48 16.98
N MET A 703 -27.52 -3.83 16.50
CA MET A 703 -27.53 -3.09 15.23
C MET A 703 -26.65 -1.85 15.30
N HIS A 704 -26.71 -1.13 16.44
CA HIS A 704 -25.83 0.00 16.70
C HIS A 704 -24.35 -0.43 16.66
N LYS A 705 -24.01 -1.51 17.38
CA LYS A 705 -22.66 -2.08 17.39
C LYS A 705 -22.19 -2.47 15.99
N ALA A 706 -23.00 -3.16 15.20
CA ALA A 706 -22.64 -3.58 13.83
C ALA A 706 -22.38 -2.38 12.89
N SER A 707 -23.08 -1.27 13.12
CA SER A 707 -22.90 -0.03 12.36
C SER A 707 -21.62 0.70 12.75
N TYR A 708 -21.28 0.78 14.04
CA TYR A 708 -20.20 1.65 14.52
C TYR A 708 -18.95 0.91 14.98
N GLN A 709 -18.90 -0.42 14.92
CA GLN A 709 -17.75 -1.22 15.33
C GLN A 709 -17.31 -2.18 14.23
N LYS A 710 -16.01 -2.14 13.89
CA LYS A 710 -15.34 -3.09 12.99
C LYS A 710 -14.27 -3.88 13.74
N ASP A 711 -13.90 -5.03 13.20
CA ASP A 711 -12.95 -5.94 13.85
C ASP A 711 -11.54 -5.35 13.96
N PHE A 712 -11.15 -4.50 12.99
CA PHE A 712 -9.81 -3.88 12.95
C PHE A 712 -9.60 -2.74 13.96
N TYR A 713 -10.59 -2.35 14.77
CA TYR A 713 -10.40 -1.27 15.77
C TYR A 713 -9.42 -1.61 16.89
N ARG A 714 -9.07 -2.90 17.04
CA ARG A 714 -8.01 -3.35 17.97
C ARG A 714 -6.65 -3.48 17.29
N ASP A 715 -6.62 -3.36 15.97
CA ASP A 715 -5.43 -3.48 15.16
C ASP A 715 -4.67 -2.14 15.14
N ALA A 716 -3.36 -2.21 15.37
CA ALA A 716 -2.46 -1.05 15.25
C ALA A 716 -2.44 -0.47 13.83
N ALA A 717 -2.85 -1.24 12.81
CA ALA A 717 -3.02 -0.77 11.43
C ALA A 717 -4.01 0.40 11.31
N LEU A 718 -5.00 0.52 12.21
CA LEU A 718 -5.86 1.70 12.25
C LEU A 718 -5.03 2.96 12.58
N CYS A 719 -4.15 2.88 13.58
CA CYS A 719 -3.28 3.98 13.98
C CYS A 719 -2.25 4.29 12.88
N LYS A 720 -1.70 3.26 12.23
CA LYS A 720 -0.76 3.38 11.09
C LYS A 720 -1.28 4.33 10.01
N SER A 721 -2.59 4.31 9.76
CA SER A 721 -3.20 5.14 8.71
C SER A 721 -2.88 6.63 8.86
N CYS A 722 -2.74 7.17 10.08
CA CYS A 722 -2.34 8.57 10.32
C CYS A 722 -0.96 8.72 10.97
N HIS A 723 -0.48 7.70 11.70
CA HIS A 723 0.79 7.74 12.46
C HIS A 723 2.01 7.21 11.69
N ASN A 724 1.81 6.80 10.44
CA ASN A 724 2.86 6.78 9.43
C ASN A 724 2.57 7.88 8.38
N GLU A 725 3.59 8.68 8.08
CA GLU A 725 3.52 9.84 7.20
C GLU A 725 4.73 9.88 6.27
N PHE A 726 4.47 10.07 4.99
CA PHE A 726 5.51 10.26 3.98
C PHE A 726 5.18 11.44 3.07
N ALA A 727 6.21 12.12 2.58
CA ALA A 727 6.07 13.27 1.70
C ALA A 727 5.40 12.87 0.36
N PRO A 728 4.34 13.57 -0.09
CA PRO A 728 3.68 13.28 -1.36
C PRO A 728 4.65 13.40 -2.56
N GLY A 729 4.66 12.39 -3.44
CA GLY A 729 5.52 12.34 -4.62
C GLY A 729 6.93 11.80 -4.34
N THR A 730 7.69 12.41 -3.41
CA THR A 730 9.05 11.93 -3.07
C THR A 730 9.05 10.66 -2.23
N GLY A 731 7.96 10.37 -1.51
CA GLY A 731 7.82 9.17 -0.68
C GLY A 731 8.76 9.14 0.54
N ALA A 732 9.46 10.23 0.84
CA ALA A 732 10.38 10.29 1.96
C ALA A 732 9.60 10.08 3.27
N ASN A 733 10.02 9.08 4.06
CA ASN A 733 9.32 8.68 5.27
C ASN A 733 9.64 9.67 6.42
N ILE A 734 8.66 10.51 6.76
CA ILE A 734 8.77 11.59 7.75
C ILE A 734 8.50 11.02 9.13
N VAL A 735 7.36 10.34 9.28
CA VAL A 735 6.92 9.70 10.51
C VAL A 735 6.70 8.23 10.25
N ASN A 736 7.37 7.38 11.04
CA ASN A 736 7.33 5.93 10.89
C ASN A 736 7.06 5.23 12.23
N THR A 737 6.17 5.82 13.03
CA THR A 737 5.91 5.39 14.42
C THR A 737 5.42 3.95 14.48
N TRP A 738 4.57 3.54 13.52
CA TRP A 738 4.07 2.17 13.47
C TRP A 738 5.18 1.20 13.07
N ASP A 739 6.06 1.57 12.13
CA ASP A 739 7.18 0.71 11.73
C ASP A 739 8.18 0.52 12.89
N GLU A 740 8.40 1.57 13.70
CA GLU A 740 9.20 1.48 14.93
C GLU A 740 8.56 0.51 15.93
N TRP A 741 7.24 0.58 16.10
CA TRP A 741 6.47 -0.34 16.96
C TRP A 741 6.46 -1.77 16.47
N GLU A 742 6.20 -1.99 15.18
CA GLU A 742 6.17 -3.31 14.56
C GLU A 742 7.49 -4.05 14.76
N ASN A 743 8.61 -3.32 14.84
CA ASN A 743 9.94 -3.89 15.05
C ASN A 743 10.34 -4.10 16.51
N SER A 744 9.47 -3.74 17.47
CA SER A 744 9.73 -3.90 18.89
C SER A 744 9.21 -5.22 19.47
N SER A 745 9.64 -5.52 20.69
CA SER A 745 9.13 -6.61 21.53
C SER A 745 7.62 -6.48 21.77
N PHE A 746 7.05 -5.28 21.72
CA PHE A 746 5.62 -5.06 21.95
C PHE A 746 4.75 -5.59 20.82
N ALA A 747 5.27 -5.66 19.59
CA ALA A 747 4.57 -6.25 18.44
C ALA A 747 4.95 -7.72 18.20
N LYS A 748 6.16 -8.13 18.60
CA LYS A 748 6.78 -9.41 18.18
C LYS A 748 7.07 -10.40 19.31
N ALA A 749 6.68 -10.12 20.56
CA ALA A 749 6.94 -11.05 21.67
C ALA A 749 6.28 -12.42 21.47
N ASP A 750 7.03 -13.48 21.77
CA ASP A 750 6.52 -14.86 21.79
C ASP A 750 5.46 -15.07 22.87
N ASP A 751 5.61 -14.39 24.01
CA ASP A 751 4.65 -14.39 25.10
C ASP A 751 3.51 -13.40 24.80
N PRO A 752 2.26 -13.87 24.57
CA PRO A 752 1.14 -12.99 24.30
C PRO A 752 0.86 -11.98 25.41
N ALA A 753 1.26 -12.26 26.65
CA ALA A 753 1.10 -11.33 27.77
C ALA A 753 2.04 -10.11 27.69
N LYS A 754 3.06 -10.15 26.84
CA LYS A 754 3.99 -9.04 26.56
C LYS A 754 3.62 -8.24 25.31
N LEU A 755 2.73 -8.76 24.47
CA LEU A 755 2.23 -8.02 23.31
C LEU A 755 1.44 -6.79 23.78
N ARG A 756 1.73 -5.64 23.17
CA ARG A 756 1.05 -4.37 23.41
C ARG A 756 0.81 -3.69 22.07
N SER A 757 -0.46 -3.41 21.76
CA SER A 757 -0.86 -2.55 20.65
C SER A 757 -0.81 -1.07 21.07
N CYS A 758 -0.93 -0.17 20.10
CA CYS A 758 -0.97 1.28 20.34
C CYS A 758 -2.03 1.65 21.39
N ILE A 759 -3.22 1.05 21.28
CA ILE A 759 -4.37 1.35 22.16
C ILE A 759 -4.18 0.81 23.58
N ASP A 760 -3.31 -0.17 23.80
CA ASP A 760 -3.06 -0.70 25.14
C ASP A 760 -2.39 0.33 26.05
N CYS A 761 -1.61 1.24 25.46
CA CYS A 761 -0.91 2.30 26.18
C CYS A 761 -1.58 3.67 25.99
N HIS A 762 -1.95 4.04 24.76
CA HIS A 762 -2.44 5.39 24.44
C HIS A 762 -3.95 5.59 24.67
N MET A 763 -4.68 4.51 24.90
CA MET A 763 -6.10 4.52 25.30
C MET A 763 -6.27 3.87 26.68
N ASN A 764 -5.21 3.83 27.49
CA ASN A 764 -5.25 3.22 28.81
C ASN A 764 -5.92 4.16 29.83
N PRO A 765 -6.75 3.65 30.75
CA PRO A 765 -7.25 4.43 31.89
C PRO A 765 -6.17 4.95 32.85
N GLU A 766 -5.03 4.26 32.94
CA GLU A 766 -3.89 4.61 33.78
C GLU A 766 -2.61 4.71 32.93
N PRO A 767 -2.42 5.81 32.17
CA PRO A 767 -1.24 5.98 31.33
C PRO A 767 0.08 5.91 32.12
N GLY A 768 1.05 5.19 31.57
CA GLY A 768 2.36 4.94 32.18
C GLY A 768 2.48 3.65 32.99
N ASN A 769 1.41 2.86 33.12
CA ASN A 769 1.43 1.54 33.78
C ASN A 769 1.98 0.37 32.90
N GLY A 770 2.62 0.67 31.77
CA GLY A 770 3.11 -0.35 30.82
C GLY A 770 2.02 -1.05 29.99
N GLY A 771 0.84 -0.44 29.87
CA GLY A 771 -0.28 -0.99 29.12
C GLY A 771 -0.99 -2.15 29.81
N ALA A 772 -0.84 -2.23 31.14
CA ALA A 772 -1.56 -3.19 31.97
C ALA A 772 -3.08 -2.98 31.84
N PRO A 773 -3.89 -4.06 31.83
CA PRO A 773 -5.33 -3.95 31.70
C PRO A 773 -5.91 -3.25 32.93
N VAL A 774 -6.79 -2.27 32.68
CA VAL A 774 -7.59 -1.63 33.73
C VAL A 774 -9.05 -1.92 33.45
N ALA A 775 -9.74 -2.48 34.44
CA ALA A 775 -11.14 -2.85 34.30
C ALA A 775 -12.06 -1.62 34.31
N GLY A 776 -13.14 -1.67 33.54
CA GLY A 776 -14.10 -0.57 33.50
C GLY A 776 -15.22 -0.78 32.49
N GLN A 777 -16.11 0.21 32.37
CA GLN A 777 -17.26 0.18 31.47
C GLN A 777 -17.07 1.18 30.33
N SER A 778 -17.46 0.80 29.10
CA SER A 778 -17.33 1.67 27.91
C SER A 778 -18.60 2.48 27.59
N THR A 779 -19.70 2.17 28.27
CA THR A 779 -21.03 2.78 28.10
C THR A 779 -21.70 2.86 29.46
N GLU A 780 -22.60 3.83 29.61
CA GLU A 780 -23.45 3.92 30.79
C GLU A 780 -24.26 2.64 30.98
N ASN A 781 -24.22 2.06 32.19
CA ASN A 781 -24.85 0.77 32.52
C ASN A 781 -24.38 -0.43 31.65
N GLY A 782 -23.22 -0.31 31.01
CA GLY A 782 -22.61 -1.37 30.23
C GLY A 782 -22.00 -2.48 31.08
N THR A 783 -21.60 -3.57 30.43
CA THR A 783 -20.83 -4.62 31.11
C THR A 783 -19.45 -4.12 31.48
N VAL A 784 -18.97 -4.51 32.67
CA VAL A 784 -17.57 -4.30 33.06
C VAL A 784 -16.70 -5.19 32.18
N LYS A 785 -15.73 -4.59 31.52
CA LYS A 785 -14.69 -5.27 30.75
C LYS A 785 -13.44 -5.35 31.59
N GLU A 786 -12.69 -6.44 31.45
CA GLU A 786 -11.38 -6.60 32.07
C GLU A 786 -10.38 -5.52 31.60
N ARG A 787 -10.50 -5.11 30.33
CA ARG A 787 -9.71 -4.04 29.73
C ARG A 787 -10.63 -2.99 29.11
N LEU A 788 -10.65 -1.81 29.72
CA LEU A 788 -11.27 -0.61 29.19
C LEU A 788 -10.28 0.15 28.30
N TYR A 789 -10.76 0.63 27.16
CA TYR A 789 -10.04 1.61 26.35
C TYR A 789 -10.77 2.96 26.46
N ARG A 790 -10.06 3.98 26.95
CA ARG A 790 -10.51 5.38 27.02
C ARG A 790 -10.21 6.11 25.73
N HIS A 791 -10.89 7.23 25.51
CA HIS A 791 -10.68 8.08 24.33
C HIS A 791 -9.85 9.32 24.68
N ASN A 792 -8.91 9.16 25.62
CA ASN A 792 -7.99 10.21 26.07
C ASN A 792 -6.84 10.43 25.07
N PHE A 793 -6.47 9.39 24.31
CA PHE A 793 -5.43 9.43 23.28
C PHE A 793 -4.12 10.06 23.79
N THR A 794 -3.70 9.61 24.97
CA THR A 794 -2.62 10.22 25.75
C THR A 794 -1.31 10.18 24.98
N GLY A 795 -0.59 11.31 24.94
CA GLY A 795 0.63 11.44 24.16
C GLY A 795 1.55 12.52 24.69
N ALA A 796 2.55 12.93 23.89
CA ALA A 796 3.59 13.84 24.36
C ALA A 796 3.15 15.32 24.43
N GLN A 797 2.08 15.69 23.73
CA GLN A 797 1.59 17.07 23.70
C GLN A 797 0.71 17.35 24.93
N HIS A 798 1.35 17.38 26.10
CA HIS A 798 0.68 17.58 27.39
C HIS A 798 0.17 19.02 27.55
N GLN A 799 0.92 20.01 27.04
CA GLN A 799 0.61 21.43 27.27
C GLN A 799 -0.74 21.82 26.70
N LEU A 800 -1.00 21.51 25.42
CA LEU A 800 -2.27 21.91 24.80
C LEU A 800 -3.46 21.21 25.46
N VAL A 801 -3.30 19.97 25.91
CA VAL A 801 -4.33 19.27 26.69
C VAL A 801 -4.54 19.93 28.03
N GLY A 802 -3.48 20.32 28.74
CA GLY A 802 -3.53 21.01 30.03
C GLY A 802 -4.18 22.39 30.00
N LEU A 803 -4.21 23.06 28.84
CA LEU A 803 -5.00 24.29 28.67
C LEU A 803 -6.52 24.06 28.85
N ARG A 804 -6.97 22.82 28.68
CA ARG A 804 -8.38 22.41 28.79
C ARG A 804 -8.62 21.57 30.04
N ASN A 805 -7.78 20.57 30.26
CA ASN A 805 -7.97 19.58 31.31
C ASN A 805 -6.63 19.25 32.03
N PRO A 806 -6.45 19.71 33.28
CA PRO A 806 -5.25 19.42 34.08
C PRO A 806 -5.07 17.93 34.40
N GLU A 807 -6.14 17.16 34.57
CA GLU A 807 -6.06 15.72 34.83
C GLU A 807 -5.47 14.96 33.63
N LEU A 808 -5.95 15.24 32.41
CA LEU A 808 -5.41 14.65 31.17
C LEU A 808 -3.97 15.11 30.88
N GLU A 809 -3.58 16.30 31.34
CA GLU A 809 -2.17 16.71 31.32
C GLU A 809 -1.33 15.81 32.23
N GLN A 810 -1.79 15.52 33.47
CA GLN A 810 -1.06 14.62 34.36
C GLN A 810 -0.95 13.20 33.79
N GLU A 811 -1.98 12.71 33.11
CA GLU A 811 -1.91 11.44 32.37
C GLU A 811 -0.81 11.46 31.29
N SER A 812 -0.72 12.54 30.51
CA SER A 812 0.33 12.73 29.50
C SER A 812 1.73 12.77 30.13
N LEU A 813 1.86 13.45 31.27
CA LEU A 813 3.12 13.52 32.02
C LEU A 813 3.50 12.17 32.65
N ALA A 814 2.53 11.38 33.14
CA ALA A 814 2.76 10.04 33.66
C ALA A 814 3.32 9.11 32.58
N LEU A 815 2.72 9.13 31.39
CA LEU A 815 3.20 8.37 30.22
C LEU A 815 4.62 8.79 29.79
N LEU A 816 4.90 10.10 29.78
CA LEU A 816 6.23 10.62 29.45
C LEU A 816 7.28 10.20 30.48
N ARG A 817 6.97 10.27 31.78
CA ARG A 817 7.89 9.91 32.87
C ARG A 817 8.18 8.40 32.93
N SER A 818 7.25 7.55 32.52
CA SER A 818 7.46 6.10 32.45
C SER A 818 8.25 5.64 31.22
N SER A 819 8.48 6.53 30.24
CA SER A 819 9.06 6.14 28.94
C SER A 819 10.54 5.75 28.99
N ALA A 820 11.32 6.30 29.93
CA ALA A 820 12.75 6.09 30.00
C ALA A 820 13.31 6.01 31.42
N THR A 821 14.38 5.23 31.56
CA THR A 821 15.20 5.14 32.77
C THR A 821 16.61 5.67 32.53
N LEU A 822 17.27 6.10 33.62
CA LEU A 822 18.62 6.63 33.61
C LEU A 822 19.54 5.73 34.43
N SER A 823 20.74 5.47 33.91
CA SER A 823 21.87 4.96 34.70
C SER A 823 23.14 5.70 34.32
N ALA A 824 24.14 5.71 35.20
CA ALA A 824 25.38 6.42 34.96
C ALA A 824 26.58 5.70 35.57
N ARG A 825 27.75 5.90 34.96
CA ARG A 825 29.02 5.30 35.39
C ARG A 825 30.20 6.18 35.03
N ILE A 826 31.34 5.95 35.70
CA ILE A 826 32.61 6.59 35.36
C ILE A 826 33.50 5.57 34.66
N GLU A 827 33.91 5.89 33.44
CA GLU A 827 34.80 5.04 32.64
C GLU A 827 36.13 5.74 32.35
N GLY A 828 37.13 4.96 31.95
CA GLY A 828 38.43 5.46 31.50
C GLY A 828 39.52 5.48 32.57
N ALA A 829 40.77 5.58 32.11
CA ALA A 829 41.94 5.71 32.97
C ALA A 829 41.91 7.04 33.75
N ALA A 830 42.68 7.15 34.82
CA ALA A 830 42.64 8.29 35.74
C ALA A 830 42.86 9.67 35.06
N ASP A 831 43.64 9.70 33.98
CA ASP A 831 43.96 10.88 33.17
C ASP A 831 42.94 11.17 32.04
N ARG A 832 42.01 10.23 31.78
CA ARG A 832 41.03 10.29 30.69
C ARG A 832 39.64 9.78 31.14
N ARG A 833 39.23 10.14 32.37
CA ARG A 833 37.93 9.74 32.90
C ARG A 833 36.80 10.43 32.17
N GLN A 834 35.68 9.72 32.01
CA GLN A 834 34.44 10.26 31.47
C GLN A 834 33.24 9.81 32.29
N LEU A 835 32.26 10.70 32.44
CA LEU A 835 30.91 10.33 32.86
C LEU A 835 30.18 9.76 31.64
N VAL A 836 29.70 8.53 31.73
CA VAL A 836 28.79 7.94 30.75
C VAL A 836 27.41 7.84 31.36
N VAL A 837 26.42 8.42 30.70
CA VAL A 837 25.01 8.36 31.08
C VAL A 837 24.27 7.53 30.04
N ARG A 838 23.60 6.47 30.49
CA ARG A 838 22.71 5.65 29.68
C ARG A 838 21.28 6.12 29.86
N VAL A 839 20.61 6.38 28.74
CA VAL A 839 19.15 6.54 28.68
C VAL A 839 18.58 5.30 28.01
N ALA A 840 17.81 4.51 28.76
CA ALA A 840 17.15 3.30 28.25
C ALA A 840 15.68 3.56 28.00
N ASN A 841 15.19 3.17 26.82
CA ASN A 841 13.77 3.18 26.48
C ASN A 841 13.13 1.91 27.04
N THR A 842 12.37 2.06 28.11
CA THR A 842 11.79 0.94 28.86
C THR A 842 10.27 0.93 28.83
N GLY A 843 9.64 2.01 28.36
CA GLY A 843 8.19 2.18 28.40
C GLY A 843 7.52 2.37 27.04
N ALA A 844 8.29 2.56 25.96
CA ALA A 844 7.73 2.79 24.63
C ALA A 844 8.16 1.71 23.63
N GLY A 845 7.16 1.11 22.96
CA GLY A 845 7.40 0.18 21.86
C GLY A 845 7.92 0.86 20.59
N HIS A 846 8.11 2.17 20.55
CA HIS A 846 8.66 2.91 19.42
C HIS A 846 9.87 3.73 19.87
N ALA A 847 10.55 4.45 18.97
CA ALA A 847 11.69 5.27 19.36
C ALA A 847 11.28 6.41 20.31
N LEU A 848 12.24 6.92 21.10
CA LEU A 848 12.04 8.02 22.03
C LEU A 848 12.94 9.22 21.67
N PRO A 849 12.36 10.38 21.31
CA PRO A 849 10.96 10.60 20.96
C PRO A 849 10.59 10.09 19.55
N THR A 850 9.37 9.58 19.34
CA THR A 850 8.80 9.26 18.01
C THR A 850 7.94 10.42 17.46
N GLY A 851 7.32 10.24 16.30
CA GLY A 851 6.47 11.24 15.64
C GLY A 851 7.30 12.31 14.91
N VAL A 852 6.94 13.59 15.12
CA VAL A 852 7.70 14.79 14.72
C VAL A 852 9.01 14.95 15.53
N ALA A 853 9.84 13.91 15.50
CA ALA A 853 11.04 13.79 16.31
C ALA A 853 12.18 14.73 15.87
N ASP A 854 11.99 15.46 14.77
CA ASP A 854 12.83 16.56 14.31
C ASP A 854 12.60 17.86 15.09
N PHE A 855 11.43 18.02 15.74
CA PHE A 855 11.10 19.17 16.58
C PHE A 855 11.03 18.89 18.08
N ARG A 856 10.86 17.64 18.50
CA ARG A 856 10.79 17.32 19.93
C ARG A 856 12.15 17.53 20.61
N GLU A 857 12.15 18.22 21.74
CA GLU A 857 13.35 18.38 22.57
C GLU A 857 13.30 17.37 23.71
N LEU A 858 14.13 16.35 23.63
CA LEU A 858 14.49 15.46 24.74
C LEU A 858 15.99 15.62 24.94
N TRP A 859 16.44 15.96 26.15
CA TRP A 859 17.87 16.17 26.40
C TRP A 859 18.30 15.89 27.84
N LEU A 860 19.61 15.69 28.02
CA LEU A 860 20.24 15.55 29.33
C LEU A 860 20.74 16.90 29.86
N GLU A 861 20.37 17.20 31.11
CA GLU A 861 20.97 18.26 31.93
C GLU A 861 21.74 17.60 33.09
N LEU A 862 22.99 17.97 33.30
CA LEU A 862 23.81 17.36 34.35
C LEU A 862 24.73 18.33 35.08
N THR A 863 25.03 17.98 36.32
CA THR A 863 26.06 18.61 37.16
C THR A 863 26.81 17.53 37.92
N VAL A 864 28.15 17.60 37.92
CA VAL A 864 29.03 16.67 38.66
C VAL A 864 29.95 17.44 39.57
N THR A 865 30.05 17.03 40.83
CA THR A 865 31.05 17.48 41.79
C THR A 865 32.01 16.35 42.15
N ASP A 866 33.28 16.69 42.38
CA ASP A 866 34.31 15.76 42.82
C ASP A 866 34.36 15.62 44.35
N ALA A 867 35.27 14.79 44.86
CA ALA A 867 35.44 14.55 46.29
C ALA A 867 35.83 15.78 47.12
N SER A 868 36.34 16.85 46.48
CA SER A 868 36.66 18.12 47.14
C SER A 868 35.46 19.07 47.23
N GLY A 869 34.33 18.70 46.62
CA GLY A 869 33.16 19.57 46.45
C GLY A 869 33.28 20.52 45.26
N LYS A 870 34.35 20.44 44.46
CA LYS A 870 34.52 21.24 43.24
C LYS A 870 33.58 20.72 42.16
N ARG A 871 32.81 21.61 41.53
CA ARG A 871 32.02 21.26 40.33
C ARG A 871 32.95 21.07 39.15
N VAL A 872 32.99 19.84 38.62
CA VAL A 872 33.92 19.42 37.56
C VAL A 872 33.25 19.25 36.21
N LEU A 873 31.92 19.13 36.19
CA LEU A 873 31.14 19.08 34.94
C LEU A 873 29.79 19.79 35.14
N LYS A 874 29.38 20.52 34.12
CA LYS A 874 28.06 21.16 33.99
C LYS A 874 27.71 21.18 32.51
N SER A 875 26.54 20.67 32.14
CA SER A 875 26.10 20.62 30.74
C SER A 875 24.56 20.62 30.65
N GLY A 876 24.01 21.25 29.62
CA GLY A 876 22.59 21.12 29.25
C GLY A 876 21.61 22.01 30.02
N GLN A 877 22.08 22.99 30.81
CA GLN A 877 21.19 23.94 31.49
C GLN A 877 20.61 24.95 30.50
N PRO A 878 19.27 25.11 30.43
CA PRO A 878 18.64 26.06 29.54
C PRO A 878 19.15 27.50 29.73
N VAL A 879 19.42 28.19 28.61
CA VAL A 879 19.83 29.60 28.58
C VAL A 879 18.68 30.42 28.01
N ALA A 880 18.12 31.33 28.81
CA ALA A 880 16.89 32.06 28.46
C ALA A 880 15.74 31.14 27.99
N GLY A 881 15.67 29.92 28.55
CA GLY A 881 14.68 28.90 28.21
C GLY A 881 14.98 28.09 26.94
N ALA A 882 16.03 28.40 26.16
CA ALA A 882 16.45 27.59 25.03
C ALA A 882 17.37 26.44 25.49
N VAL A 883 17.28 25.29 24.83
CA VAL A 883 18.23 24.19 25.03
C VAL A 883 19.61 24.65 24.51
N PRO A 884 20.68 24.59 25.32
CA PRO A 884 22.00 25.09 24.92
C PRO A 884 22.69 24.14 23.94
N GLU A 885 23.68 24.64 23.20
CA GLU A 885 24.47 23.84 22.24
C GLU A 885 25.27 22.70 22.89
N ASP A 886 25.62 22.84 24.18
CA ASP A 886 26.35 21.83 24.93
C ASP A 886 25.47 20.67 25.44
N ALA A 887 24.14 20.74 25.24
CA ALA A 887 23.21 19.68 25.58
C ALA A 887 23.35 18.48 24.64
N ARG A 888 23.10 17.27 25.16
CA ARG A 888 22.90 16.08 24.32
C ARG A 888 21.41 15.92 24.05
N LEU A 889 20.99 16.27 22.83
CA LEU A 889 19.61 16.10 22.36
C LEU A 889 19.42 14.74 21.70
N PHE A 890 18.25 14.13 21.93
CA PHE A 890 17.78 12.93 21.25
C PHE A 890 16.69 13.34 20.24
N ARG A 891 17.04 13.40 18.95
CA ARG A 891 16.17 13.86 17.85
C ARG A 891 16.59 13.32 16.48
N LYS A 892 15.73 13.46 15.47
CA LYS A 892 16.14 13.42 14.06
C LYS A 892 16.58 14.81 13.59
N VAL A 893 17.45 14.86 12.59
CA VAL A 893 17.75 16.09 11.84
C VAL A 893 17.60 15.79 10.36
N PHE A 894 16.58 16.38 9.75
CA PHE A 894 16.28 16.25 8.33
C PHE A 894 17.03 17.30 7.52
N GLY A 895 17.61 16.87 6.40
CA GLY A 895 18.27 17.70 5.42
C GLY A 895 17.59 17.62 4.05
N ASP A 896 17.73 18.67 3.27
CA ASP A 896 17.38 18.69 1.84
C ASP A 896 18.41 17.90 1.01
N ALA A 897 18.27 17.93 -0.32
CA ALA A 897 19.18 17.22 -1.23
C ALA A 897 20.64 17.71 -1.12
N ASP A 898 20.85 18.98 -0.73
CA ASP A 898 22.16 19.60 -0.51
C ASP A 898 22.72 19.33 0.90
N GLY A 899 21.94 18.67 1.77
CA GLY A 899 22.32 18.39 3.15
C GLY A 899 22.11 19.57 4.10
N LYS A 900 21.32 20.58 3.73
CA LYS A 900 20.97 21.70 4.62
C LYS A 900 19.74 21.34 5.45
N PRO A 901 19.70 21.66 6.76
CA PRO A 901 18.52 21.39 7.59
C PRO A 901 17.25 22.04 7.03
N VAL A 902 16.17 21.26 6.91
CA VAL A 902 14.90 21.73 6.32
C VAL A 902 14.02 22.54 7.28
N GLY A 903 14.24 22.39 8.60
CA GLY A 903 13.39 23.04 9.62
C GLY A 903 11.91 22.74 9.40
N LEU A 904 11.04 23.74 9.56
CA LEU A 904 9.56 23.61 9.43
C LEU A 904 9.09 23.05 8.08
N LYS A 905 9.96 23.03 7.04
CA LYS A 905 9.65 22.45 5.73
C LYS A 905 10.03 20.96 5.67
N PHE A 906 9.66 20.20 6.69
CA PHE A 906 10.05 18.79 6.83
C PHE A 906 9.61 17.91 5.64
N TRP A 907 8.57 18.31 4.89
CA TRP A 907 8.17 17.67 3.64
C TRP A 907 9.27 17.67 2.56
N ARG A 908 10.28 18.55 2.66
CA ARG A 908 11.47 18.59 1.79
C ARG A 908 12.62 17.68 2.24
N TYR A 909 12.37 16.82 3.22
CA TYR A 909 13.33 15.81 3.67
C TYR A 909 13.80 14.93 2.52
N ALA A 910 15.12 14.93 2.30
CA ALA A 910 15.79 14.11 1.30
C ALA A 910 17.04 13.40 1.85
N LYS A 911 17.60 13.84 3.00
CA LYS A 911 18.75 13.21 3.66
C LYS A 911 18.63 13.25 5.18
N LEU A 912 18.94 12.15 5.85
CA LEU A 912 18.99 12.07 7.31
C LEU A 912 20.36 12.51 7.79
N LEU A 913 20.46 13.72 8.34
CA LEU A 913 21.73 14.28 8.80
C LEU A 913 22.17 13.68 10.14
N ALA A 914 21.21 13.36 11.00
CA ALA A 914 21.45 12.67 12.27
C ALA A 914 20.17 11.99 12.77
N ASP A 915 20.31 10.82 13.39
CA ASP A 915 19.29 10.24 14.27
C ASP A 915 19.94 9.93 15.63
N THR A 916 19.57 10.74 16.62
CA THR A 916 20.10 10.65 17.98
C THR A 916 19.09 10.06 18.95
N ARG A 917 17.95 9.56 18.47
CA ARG A 917 16.87 9.03 19.31
C ARG A 917 17.28 7.75 20.01
N ILE A 918 16.50 7.36 21.00
CA ILE A 918 16.66 6.09 21.70
C ILE A 918 15.73 5.08 21.00
N PRO A 919 16.23 3.99 20.41
CA PRO A 919 15.38 3.01 19.73
C PRO A 919 14.42 2.28 20.69
N ALA A 920 13.39 1.63 20.17
CA ALA A 920 12.55 0.71 20.95
C ALA A 920 13.40 -0.45 21.49
N ASP A 921 13.08 -0.93 22.69
CA ASP A 921 13.83 -1.98 23.43
C ASP A 921 15.33 -1.68 23.63
N GLY A 922 15.74 -0.44 23.40
CA GLY A 922 17.13 -0.05 23.30
C GLY A 922 17.53 1.04 24.29
N TRP A 923 18.79 1.44 24.17
CA TRP A 923 19.38 2.46 25.02
C TRP A 923 20.41 3.27 24.24
N ARG A 924 20.78 4.42 24.78
CA ARG A 924 21.86 5.26 24.24
C ARG A 924 22.77 5.73 25.37
N ASP A 925 24.07 5.59 25.16
CA ASP A 925 25.11 6.08 26.06
C ASP A 925 25.64 7.41 25.53
N GLU A 926 25.61 8.43 26.38
CA GLU A 926 26.22 9.73 26.12
C GLU A 926 27.38 9.95 27.09
N ALA A 927 28.50 10.46 26.57
CA ALA A 927 29.74 10.59 27.34
C ALA A 927 30.21 12.05 27.44
N TRP A 928 30.71 12.40 28.63
CA TRP A 928 31.34 13.68 28.92
C TRP A 928 32.71 13.49 29.58
N PRO A 929 33.77 14.07 29.02
CA PRO A 929 35.08 14.02 29.65
C PRO A 929 35.07 14.75 30.98
N LEU A 930 35.75 14.19 31.98
CA LEU A 930 36.01 14.84 33.26
C LEU A 930 37.44 15.42 33.26
N PRO A 931 37.68 16.51 34.01
CA PRO A 931 39.02 17.05 34.18
C PRO A 931 40.00 16.01 34.74
N ALA A 932 41.23 15.97 34.23
CA ALA A 932 42.24 14.99 34.65
C ALA A 932 42.66 15.13 36.13
N ASP A 933 42.47 16.31 36.74
CA ASP A 933 42.71 16.57 38.16
C ASP A 933 41.54 16.15 39.06
N ALA A 934 40.38 15.79 38.49
CA ALA A 934 39.17 15.47 39.23
C ALA A 934 39.28 14.11 39.93
N ARG A 935 38.97 14.07 41.23
CA ARG A 935 39.11 12.87 42.07
C ARG A 935 37.75 12.36 42.54
N GLY A 936 37.54 11.06 42.37
CA GLY A 936 36.36 10.37 42.91
C GLY A 936 36.41 10.26 44.43
N PRO A 937 35.27 9.98 45.10
CA PRO A 937 33.95 9.76 44.48
C PRO A 937 33.35 11.02 43.83
N PHE A 938 32.52 10.82 42.81
CA PHE A 938 31.84 11.89 42.09
C PHE A 938 30.35 11.92 42.45
N GLN A 939 29.83 13.07 42.85
CA GLN A 939 28.38 13.22 43.02
C GLN A 939 27.80 13.74 41.71
N ALA A 940 26.89 12.99 41.11
CA ALA A 940 26.23 13.37 39.86
C ALA A 940 24.74 13.63 40.10
N ASP A 941 24.24 14.75 39.57
CA ASP A 941 22.83 15.07 39.43
C ASP A 941 22.51 15.15 37.94
N ILE A 942 21.74 14.18 37.44
CA ILE A 942 21.45 13.99 36.02
C ILE A 942 19.93 14.06 35.85
N LYS A 943 19.47 14.86 34.90
CA LYS A 943 18.06 15.06 34.58
C LYS A 943 17.81 14.78 33.10
N LEU A 944 16.73 14.07 32.81
CA LEU A 944 16.17 13.94 31.48
C LEU A 944 15.01 14.93 31.35
N ASN A 945 15.19 15.94 30.52
CA ASN A 945 14.21 17.00 30.31
C ASN A 945 13.51 16.85 28.96
N PHE A 946 12.27 17.30 28.89
CA PHE A 946 11.44 17.27 27.69
C PHE A 946 10.72 18.60 27.44
N ARG A 947 10.59 18.96 26.16
CA ARG A 947 9.67 20.00 25.67
C ARG A 947 9.15 19.62 24.28
N THR A 948 7.85 19.80 24.04
CA THR A 948 7.20 19.35 22.79
C THR A 948 7.82 19.96 21.54
N TYR A 949 8.13 21.27 21.58
CA TYR A 949 8.72 22.00 20.46
C TYR A 949 9.85 22.91 20.93
N PRO A 950 10.84 23.23 20.06
CA PRO A 950 11.95 24.06 20.42
C PRO A 950 11.52 25.49 20.72
N LYS A 951 12.26 26.19 21.58
CA LYS A 951 11.91 27.56 21.99
C LYS A 951 11.64 28.49 20.80
N TRP A 952 12.47 28.46 19.76
CA TRP A 952 12.29 29.33 18.59
C TRP A 952 10.98 29.05 17.82
N VAL A 953 10.51 27.79 17.78
CA VAL A 953 9.21 27.44 17.21
C VAL A 953 8.10 27.99 18.09
N ASN A 954 8.21 27.82 19.41
CA ASN A 954 7.24 28.35 20.37
C ASN A 954 7.12 29.87 20.25
N ASP A 955 8.25 30.58 20.19
CA ASP A 955 8.27 32.04 20.05
C ASP A 955 7.61 32.48 18.73
N ALA A 956 7.89 31.78 17.62
CA ALA A 956 7.26 32.06 16.32
C ALA A 956 5.74 31.81 16.33
N VAL A 957 5.31 30.71 16.96
CA VAL A 957 3.88 30.37 17.07
C VAL A 957 3.17 31.33 18.00
N ARG A 958 3.77 31.73 19.13
CA ARG A 958 3.22 32.73 20.06
C ARG A 958 3.15 34.13 19.46
N ALA A 959 4.03 34.47 18.52
CA ALA A 959 3.90 35.71 17.75
C ALA A 959 2.64 35.71 16.87
N ALA A 960 2.25 34.56 16.34
CA ALA A 960 1.02 34.39 15.56
C ALA A 960 -0.24 34.15 16.43
N GLU A 961 -0.07 33.53 17.60
CA GLU A 961 -1.12 33.24 18.58
C GLU A 961 -0.70 33.71 19.99
N PRO A 962 -0.84 35.02 20.30
CA PRO A 962 -0.37 35.59 21.56
C PRO A 962 -1.05 35.03 22.81
N SER A 963 -2.20 34.37 22.64
CA SER A 963 -2.93 33.72 23.74
C SER A 963 -2.26 32.44 24.24
N LEU A 964 -1.37 31.83 23.44
CA LEU A 964 -0.66 30.60 23.81
C LEU A 964 0.40 30.90 24.91
N PRO A 965 0.30 30.27 26.10
CA PRO A 965 1.32 30.42 27.14
C PRO A 965 2.66 29.81 26.73
N GLU A 966 3.75 30.27 27.36
CA GLU A 966 5.07 29.69 27.16
C GLU A 966 5.07 28.21 27.58
N PRO A 967 5.51 27.29 26.71
CA PRO A 967 5.57 25.87 27.06
C PRO A 967 6.59 25.59 28.16
N PRO A 968 6.24 24.85 29.22
CA PRO A 968 7.18 24.53 30.28
C PRO A 968 8.22 23.50 29.80
N ILE A 969 9.37 23.48 30.48
CA ILE A 969 10.31 22.35 30.42
C ILE A 969 9.87 21.34 31.47
N VAL A 970 9.65 20.11 31.05
CA VAL A 970 9.20 19.02 31.92
C VAL A 970 10.39 18.14 32.29
N LEU A 971 10.56 17.87 33.58
CA LEU A 971 11.47 16.85 34.08
C LEU A 971 10.81 15.47 33.93
N LEU A 972 11.39 14.61 33.09
CA LEU A 972 10.93 13.23 32.90
C LEU A 972 11.52 12.30 33.96
N ASN A 973 12.83 12.38 34.16
CA ASN A 973 13.53 11.52 35.11
C ASN A 973 14.72 12.25 35.72
N ARG A 974 15.08 11.91 36.96
CA ARG A 974 16.23 12.46 37.68
C ARG A 974 16.97 11.35 38.40
N LEU A 975 18.27 11.27 38.16
CA LEU A 975 19.16 10.34 38.81
C LEU A 975 20.19 11.12 39.64
N GLN A 976 20.18 10.89 40.95
CA GLN A 976 21.16 11.42 41.89
C GLN A 976 21.92 10.24 42.51
N LEU A 977 23.24 10.20 42.29
CA LEU A 977 24.06 9.09 42.76
C LEU A 977 25.51 9.52 43.02
N THR A 978 26.20 8.73 43.84
CA THR A 978 27.63 8.85 44.06
C THR A 978 28.34 7.76 43.26
N LEU A 979 29.21 8.16 42.34
CA LEU A 979 29.94 7.28 41.44
C LEU A 979 31.38 7.08 41.90
N GLN A 980 31.81 5.83 41.92
CA GLN A 980 33.21 5.46 42.09
C GLN A 980 33.86 5.29 40.72
N PRO A 981 35.15 5.62 40.54
CA PRO A 981 35.88 5.24 39.33
C PRO A 981 36.00 3.72 39.29
N THR A 982 35.39 3.06 38.29
CA THR A 982 35.52 1.61 38.09
C THR A 982 36.72 1.30 37.20
N SER A 983 37.35 0.13 37.39
CA SER A 983 38.28 -0.42 36.38
C SER A 983 37.47 -0.82 35.13
N PRO A 984 38.03 -0.78 33.91
CA PRO A 984 37.29 -1.11 32.70
C PRO A 984 36.81 -2.56 32.75
N THR A 985 35.49 -2.77 32.83
CA THR A 985 34.86 -4.09 32.67
C THR A 985 34.34 -4.25 31.24
N PRO A 986 34.45 -5.45 30.62
CA PRO A 986 33.87 -5.71 29.30
C PRO A 986 32.34 -5.69 29.35
N ASP A 987 31.72 -5.36 28.23
CA ASP A 987 30.28 -5.34 28.00
C ASP A 987 29.59 -6.60 28.55
N THR A 988 28.85 -6.45 29.66
CA THR A 988 27.84 -7.42 30.08
C THR A 988 26.50 -6.71 30.15
N GLU A 989 25.52 -7.29 29.47
CA GLU A 989 24.10 -6.93 29.54
C GLU A 989 23.64 -6.82 31.00
N PRO A 990 22.75 -5.87 31.34
CA PRO A 990 21.97 -6.01 32.55
C PRO A 990 20.98 -7.17 32.36
N GLU A 991 20.99 -8.14 33.27
CA GLU A 991 19.89 -9.11 33.38
C GLU A 991 18.58 -8.34 33.67
N SER A 992 17.54 -8.78 32.94
CA SER A 992 16.23 -8.14 32.75
C SER A 992 15.44 -7.82 34.00
#